data_AF-C2CKD1-F1
#
_entry.id   AF-C2CKD1-F1
#
_cell.length_a   1.000
_cell.length_b   1.000
_cell.length_c   1.000
_cell.angle_alpha   90.00
_cell.angle_beta   90.00
_cell.angle_gamma   90.00
#
_symmetry.space_group_name_H-M   'P 1'
#
loop_
_entity.id
_entity.type
_entity.pdbx_description
1 polymer ?
#
loop_
_entity_poly.entity_id
_entity_poly.type
_entity_poly.pdbx_seq_one_letter_code
_entity_poly.pdbx_strand_id
1 'polypeptide(L)'
;MKKKILSLLTAFAMVFGIIAAPFINASANNENNPNSTTIVVHKVLMNEDDWKAFGKDAKEHDGSQITDIGKYFGKSAKEAKGVAFRIYEVKDAQEAGFIKGDDTSLEKYKSDLDANKYYKLVRDEAKNKDFFITGDNGTFEATLGEGNYRIIEDKANSTYVNNLTGSLAVPFDLKLPAGKPDGSGNFSTTDKLHIYPKNTDKKVEFDKNFAKKHGLSAITDPNTLKDVGAVIGNYEKEKTKATADIGKEIPYHAKAKLPQETFFRNLDLADTFDRGIEFKKGSMEVSYNTAADEAEATKKALTKGTDYTITETTSGFSLTFTEAGLKTLNAAAKTQDIYVDFNYKGVVTTDAVADDEMDNNITITYNHEPPKPSPDVQPKNGEINITKTWSSTEKAEKVKYVLTQDGKSVADVTFTAAQTVDKTDLDNGIKFEVTGDYSGKFTGLDNTKQYKVEEFVNGFTPKYTKGNQAGMLSIENNPTPTSITPTPPKVVTGGKKFVKVDSKSDTTPLEGTQFRIWKDGEGNKKLYLTLNDQADLATNKKAYDDAQTAYLKAIERRNAITLKDETKRTDDEKQELTKLDGADTVTGSIKQLKKDRDEKYVKLNLSWKWTETANDAYIFTSNKNGGFEVKGLAWSKDKDGKTTNYYLEETKAPAGYELPSNKDKVATFVVGKDSYNGPANGDTTTHLDYKLVDENNTVQGRGQRVQNIKVSIPKTGGIGSLIFIVAGVAIMTFAFVAYKRSEAREA
;
A
#
# COMPACT_ATOMS: atom_id res chain seq x y z
N MET A 1 -64.24 -45.08 20.86
CA MET A 1 -63.74 -45.34 22.24
C MET A 1 -63.55 -43.99 22.92
N LYS A 2 -64.33 -43.71 23.98
CA LYS A 2 -63.90 -43.37 25.36
C LYS A 2 -62.87 -42.22 25.44
N LYS A 3 -63.06 -41.09 26.12
CA LYS A 3 -64.14 -40.54 26.97
C LYS A 3 -63.95 -39.01 27.03
N LYS A 4 -65.08 -38.31 27.16
CA LYS A 4 -65.29 -36.92 27.59
C LYS A 4 -64.62 -36.60 28.94
N ILE A 5 -64.28 -35.33 29.16
CA ILE A 5 -64.47 -34.49 30.38
C ILE A 5 -64.47 -33.02 29.86
N LEU A 6 -65.64 -32.37 29.73
CA LEU A 6 -66.24 -31.41 30.70
C LEU A 6 -65.47 -30.05 30.65
N SER A 7 -65.86 -28.98 29.93
CA SER A 7 -67.11 -28.21 29.81
C SER A 7 -67.70 -27.76 31.13
N LEU A 8 -67.82 -26.43 31.31
CA LEU A 8 -68.96 -25.65 31.85
C LEU A 8 -68.42 -24.33 32.48
N LEU A 9 -69.03 -23.14 32.40
CA LEU A 9 -70.24 -22.57 31.78
C LEU A 9 -70.16 -21.05 32.12
N THR A 10 -70.11 -20.12 31.15
CA THR A 10 -71.19 -19.19 30.75
C THR A 10 -71.71 -18.20 31.80
N ALA A 11 -71.59 -16.90 31.48
CA ALA A 11 -72.54 -15.80 31.71
C ALA A 11 -71.88 -14.53 31.14
N PHE A 12 -72.46 -13.66 30.32
CA PHE A 12 -73.83 -13.43 29.91
C PHE A 12 -73.77 -12.58 28.62
N ALA A 13 -74.59 -12.90 27.62
CA ALA A 13 -74.87 -12.03 26.48
C ALA A 13 -76.19 -11.27 26.72
N MET A 14 -76.34 -10.15 26.00
CA MET A 14 -77.43 -9.17 26.01
C MET A 14 -77.22 -8.07 27.06
N VAL A 15 -77.01 -6.81 26.68
CA VAL A 15 -78.04 -5.95 26.08
C VAL A 15 -77.41 -4.68 25.45
N PHE A 16 -77.94 -4.25 24.28
CA PHE A 16 -77.71 -3.01 23.49
C PHE A 16 -76.28 -2.81 22.90
N GLY A 17 -76.05 -2.53 21.62
CA GLY A 17 -76.89 -2.00 20.54
C GLY A 17 -76.04 -1.00 19.75
N ILE A 18 -75.72 -1.32 18.49
CA ILE A 18 -75.52 -0.45 17.31
C ILE A 18 -74.84 0.91 17.60
N ILE A 19 -73.63 1.18 17.11
CA ILE A 19 -73.39 1.87 15.82
C ILE A 19 -71.93 1.66 15.41
N ALA A 20 -71.74 1.31 14.14
CA ALA A 20 -70.47 1.42 13.44
C ALA A 20 -70.02 2.89 13.37
N ALA A 21 -68.81 3.19 13.84
CA ALA A 21 -68.04 4.35 13.40
C ALA A 21 -66.55 3.99 13.47
N PRO A 22 -65.75 4.44 12.49
CA PRO A 22 -64.37 4.02 12.35
C PRO A 22 -63.54 4.58 13.50
N PHE A 23 -62.61 3.77 14.04
CA PHE A 23 -61.48 4.32 14.77
C PHE A 23 -60.67 5.14 13.78
N ILE A 24 -60.98 6.44 13.74
CA ILE A 24 -60.10 7.46 13.21
C ILE A 24 -58.81 7.32 14.04
N ASN A 25 -57.74 6.85 13.39
CA ASN A 25 -56.39 7.19 13.80
C ASN A 25 -56.36 8.71 13.88
N ALA A 26 -56.45 9.26 15.09
CA ALA A 26 -56.19 10.66 15.34
C ALA A 26 -54.68 10.88 15.12
N SER A 27 -54.27 11.03 13.86
CA SER A 27 -53.09 11.80 13.51
C SER A 27 -53.44 13.25 13.87
N ALA A 28 -53.13 13.65 15.11
CA ALA A 28 -53.24 15.03 15.52
C ALA A 28 -52.19 15.82 14.74
N ASN A 29 -52.63 16.41 13.62
CA ASN A 29 -51.87 17.39 12.89
C ASN A 29 -51.76 18.63 13.80
N ASN A 30 -50.64 18.76 14.52
CA ASN A 30 -50.43 19.77 15.57
C ASN A 30 -50.31 21.20 15.04
N GLU A 31 -50.35 21.43 13.71
CA GLU A 31 -50.14 22.74 13.10
C GLU A 31 -51.17 23.82 13.50
N ASN A 32 -52.32 23.44 14.08
CA ASN A 32 -53.37 24.36 14.52
C ASN A 32 -53.79 24.20 16.01
N ASN A 33 -52.98 23.54 16.85
CA ASN A 33 -53.26 23.46 18.28
C ASN A 33 -52.75 24.74 18.98
N PRO A 34 -53.62 25.56 19.64
CA PRO A 34 -53.20 26.78 20.33
C PRO A 34 -52.17 26.54 21.45
N ASN A 35 -51.99 25.30 21.89
CA ASN A 35 -51.05 24.88 22.92
C ASN A 35 -49.81 24.17 22.35
N SER A 36 -49.34 24.59 21.17
CA SER A 36 -48.13 24.04 20.54
C SER A 36 -47.10 25.13 20.25
N THR A 37 -45.82 24.75 20.31
CA THR A 37 -44.68 25.61 20.01
C THR A 37 -43.87 24.97 18.88
N THR A 38 -43.54 25.75 17.86
CA THR A 38 -42.56 25.34 16.86
C THR A 38 -41.17 25.72 17.34
N ILE A 39 -40.28 24.74 17.47
CA ILE A 39 -38.86 24.98 17.71
C ILE A 39 -38.08 24.98 16.40
N VAL A 40 -37.06 25.84 16.32
CA VAL A 40 -36.07 25.85 15.25
C VAL A 40 -34.72 25.56 15.87
N VAL A 41 -34.13 24.42 15.54
CA VAL A 41 -32.81 24.03 16.03
C VAL A 41 -31.77 24.41 14.99
N HIS A 42 -30.85 25.30 15.34
CA HIS A 42 -29.72 25.76 14.55
C HIS A 42 -28.45 25.05 15.02
N LYS A 43 -27.88 24.16 14.21
CA LYS A 43 -26.66 23.46 14.62
C LYS A 43 -25.44 24.30 14.31
N VAL A 44 -24.70 24.70 15.35
CA VAL A 44 -23.54 25.59 15.22
C VAL A 44 -22.23 24.80 15.36
N LEU A 45 -21.29 25.00 14.45
CA LEU A 45 -19.89 24.56 14.55
C LEU A 45 -19.01 25.72 14.96
N MET A 46 -18.03 25.45 15.82
CA MET A 46 -17.03 26.41 16.25
C MET A 46 -15.66 25.76 16.25
N ASN A 47 -14.60 26.54 16.01
CA ASN A 47 -13.25 26.06 16.26
C ASN A 47 -13.00 25.93 17.78
N GLU A 48 -11.90 25.29 18.16
CA GLU A 48 -11.59 25.01 19.56
C GLU A 48 -11.40 26.27 20.42
N ASP A 49 -10.88 27.36 19.84
CA ASP A 49 -10.61 28.60 20.57
C ASP A 49 -11.91 29.34 20.89
N ASP A 50 -12.77 29.57 19.89
CA ASP A 50 -14.07 30.21 20.08
C ASP A 50 -14.95 29.34 20.99
N TRP A 51 -14.88 28.01 20.86
CA TRP A 51 -15.60 27.07 21.70
C TRP A 51 -15.25 27.23 23.18
N LYS A 52 -13.94 27.23 23.49
CA LYS A 52 -13.44 27.41 24.86
C LYS A 52 -13.76 28.80 25.41
N ALA A 53 -13.71 29.84 24.57
CA ALA A 53 -14.08 31.19 24.97
C ALA A 53 -15.57 31.28 25.32
N PHE A 54 -16.45 30.76 24.46
CA PHE A 54 -17.89 30.77 24.68
C PHE A 54 -18.30 29.94 25.90
N GLY A 55 -17.63 28.81 26.16
CA GLY A 55 -17.90 27.98 27.34
C GLY A 55 -17.57 28.64 28.68
N LYS A 56 -16.67 29.65 28.71
CA LYS A 56 -16.32 30.39 29.93
C LYS A 56 -17.33 31.49 30.25
N ASP A 57 -17.77 32.22 29.23
CA ASP A 57 -18.69 33.36 29.34
C ASP A 57 -20.02 33.03 28.64
N ALA A 58 -20.66 31.93 29.05
CA ALA A 58 -21.91 31.48 28.45
C ALA A 58 -22.97 32.59 28.57
N LYS A 59 -23.43 33.10 27.42
CA LYS A 59 -24.45 34.13 27.36
C LYS A 59 -25.83 33.50 27.50
N GLU A 60 -26.66 34.08 28.36
CA GLU A 60 -28.09 33.79 28.31
C GLU A 60 -28.66 34.20 26.95
N HIS A 61 -29.54 33.35 26.42
CA HIS A 61 -30.19 33.56 25.14
C HIS A 61 -31.70 33.55 25.36
N ASP A 62 -32.39 34.54 24.79
CA ASP A 62 -33.80 34.80 25.06
C ASP A 62 -34.76 33.92 24.25
N GLY A 63 -34.23 33.05 23.38
CA GLY A 63 -35.01 32.17 22.50
C GLY A 63 -35.41 32.80 21.16
N SER A 64 -35.09 34.09 20.94
CA SER A 64 -35.28 34.75 19.65
C SER A 64 -34.26 34.30 18.60
N GLN A 65 -34.48 34.62 17.33
CA GLN A 65 -33.53 34.25 16.29
C GLN A 65 -32.27 35.14 16.35
N ILE A 66 -31.10 34.52 16.48
CA ILE A 66 -29.79 35.16 16.28
C ILE A 66 -29.57 35.37 14.78
N THR A 67 -29.47 36.64 14.36
CA THR A 67 -29.24 37.02 12.96
C THR A 67 -27.78 36.94 12.51
N ASP A 68 -26.83 37.15 13.44
CA ASP A 68 -25.39 37.08 13.20
C ASP A 68 -24.73 36.13 14.20
N ILE A 69 -24.64 34.85 13.81
CA ILE A 69 -24.05 33.80 14.64
C ILE A 69 -22.56 34.00 14.87
N GLY A 70 -21.85 34.63 13.93
CA GLY A 70 -20.42 34.90 14.02
C GLY A 70 -20.12 35.94 15.11
N LYS A 71 -20.96 36.96 15.22
CA LYS A 71 -20.86 37.96 16.30
C LYS A 71 -21.26 37.40 17.66
N TYR A 72 -22.24 36.50 17.70
CA TYR A 72 -22.75 35.97 18.96
C TYR A 72 -21.85 34.88 19.56
N PHE A 73 -21.52 33.86 18.75
CA PHE A 73 -20.78 32.67 19.18
C PHE A 73 -19.27 32.78 18.96
N GLY A 74 -18.81 33.61 18.02
CA GLY A 74 -17.39 33.74 17.67
C GLY A 74 -17.18 33.69 16.17
N LYS A 75 -16.07 34.27 15.67
CA LYS A 75 -15.86 34.49 14.22
C LYS A 75 -15.82 33.19 13.42
N SER A 76 -15.47 32.07 14.04
CA SER A 76 -15.45 30.75 13.39
C SER A 76 -16.83 30.09 13.26
N ALA A 77 -17.86 30.64 13.91
CA ALA A 77 -19.17 30.02 14.00
C ALA A 77 -19.84 29.84 12.63
N LYS A 78 -20.32 28.63 12.35
CA LYS A 78 -21.02 28.26 11.11
C LYS A 78 -22.19 27.34 11.37
N GLU A 79 -23.24 27.40 10.55
CA GLU A 79 -24.33 26.43 10.62
C GLU A 79 -23.93 25.10 9.95
N ALA A 80 -24.36 23.97 10.54
CA ALA A 80 -23.95 22.63 10.15
C ALA A 80 -25.10 21.84 9.52
N LYS A 81 -24.98 21.56 8.22
CA LYS A 81 -25.89 20.66 7.49
C LYS A 81 -25.71 19.21 7.91
N GLY A 82 -26.82 18.45 7.92
CA GLY A 82 -26.78 16.99 8.01
C GLY A 82 -26.50 16.43 9.40
N VAL A 83 -26.76 17.20 10.47
CA VAL A 83 -26.65 16.70 11.84
C VAL A 83 -28.03 16.26 12.31
N ALA A 84 -28.13 15.02 12.77
CA ALA A 84 -29.38 14.42 13.21
C ALA A 84 -29.60 14.61 14.71
N PHE A 85 -30.87 14.70 15.11
CA PHE A 85 -31.33 14.84 16.49
C PHE A 85 -32.55 13.97 16.74
N ARG A 86 -32.62 13.39 17.93
CA ARG A 86 -33.81 12.72 18.45
C ARG A 86 -34.47 13.58 19.50
N ILE A 87 -35.79 13.63 19.48
CA ILE A 87 -36.60 14.33 20.46
C ILE A 87 -37.43 13.27 21.17
N TYR A 88 -37.34 13.22 22.50
CA TYR A 88 -38.17 12.36 23.33
C TYR A 88 -39.07 13.22 24.21
N GLU A 89 -40.37 12.95 24.22
CA GLU A 89 -41.25 13.44 25.29
C GLU A 89 -40.92 12.67 26.58
N VAL A 90 -40.95 13.36 27.72
CA VAL A 90 -40.46 12.86 29.02
C VAL A 90 -41.57 12.90 30.08
N LYS A 91 -41.73 11.79 30.80
CA LYS A 91 -42.63 11.65 31.96
C LYS A 91 -41.88 11.08 33.17
N ASP A 92 -42.29 11.51 34.36
CA ASP A 92 -41.75 10.98 35.63
C ASP A 92 -42.41 9.64 36.04
N ALA A 93 -43.57 9.32 35.46
CA ALA A 93 -44.30 8.08 35.71
C ALA A 93 -44.59 7.35 34.40
N GLN A 94 -44.79 6.03 34.48
CA GLN A 94 -45.11 5.19 33.33
C GLN A 94 -46.46 5.61 32.74
N GLU A 95 -46.46 5.89 31.43
CA GLU A 95 -47.65 6.13 30.63
C GLU A 95 -47.65 5.23 29.39
N ALA A 96 -48.82 5.05 28.76
CA ALA A 96 -48.94 4.22 27.56
C ALA A 96 -48.07 4.79 26.42
N GLY A 97 -47.24 3.95 25.81
CA GLY A 97 -46.34 4.33 24.71
C GLY A 97 -45.02 4.99 25.14
N PHE A 98 -44.77 5.13 26.45
CA PHE A 98 -43.47 5.56 26.97
C PHE A 98 -42.64 4.36 27.43
N ILE A 99 -41.33 4.43 27.23
CA ILE A 99 -40.35 3.39 27.56
C ILE A 99 -39.41 3.94 28.64
N LYS A 100 -39.06 3.12 29.63
CA LYS A 100 -38.17 3.52 30.73
C LYS A 100 -36.76 3.81 30.21
N GLY A 101 -36.09 4.83 30.75
CA GLY A 101 -34.80 5.32 30.24
C GLY A 101 -33.65 4.31 30.30
N ASP A 102 -33.73 3.28 31.14
CA ASP A 102 -32.75 2.20 31.23
C ASP A 102 -33.06 0.97 30.35
N ASP A 103 -34.16 1.01 29.60
CA ASP A 103 -34.59 -0.07 28.72
C ASP A 103 -33.56 -0.36 27.63
N THR A 104 -33.38 -1.65 27.32
CA THR A 104 -32.42 -2.13 26.32
C THR A 104 -32.65 -1.60 24.90
N SER A 105 -33.88 -1.21 24.54
CA SER A 105 -34.17 -0.59 23.25
C SER A 105 -33.61 0.82 23.10
N LEU A 106 -33.20 1.46 24.21
CA LEU A 106 -32.62 2.80 24.25
C LEU A 106 -31.10 2.78 24.48
N GLU A 107 -30.47 1.60 24.46
CA GLU A 107 -29.05 1.40 24.84
C GLU A 107 -28.09 2.39 24.15
N LYS A 108 -28.36 2.76 22.89
CA LYS A 108 -27.55 3.71 22.12
C LYS A 108 -27.47 5.11 22.75
N TYR A 109 -28.53 5.56 23.43
CA TYR A 109 -28.66 6.90 24.01
C TYR A 109 -28.73 6.88 25.54
N LYS A 110 -28.50 5.73 26.16
CA LYS A 110 -28.69 5.52 27.60
C LYS A 110 -27.85 6.46 28.46
N SER A 111 -26.67 6.89 28.00
CA SER A 111 -25.85 7.90 28.69
C SER A 111 -26.47 9.30 28.72
N ASP A 112 -27.39 9.57 27.81
CA ASP A 112 -28.07 10.86 27.67
C ASP A 112 -29.47 10.86 28.29
N LEU A 113 -29.92 9.72 28.84
CA LEU A 113 -31.25 9.51 29.40
C LEU A 113 -31.18 9.23 30.90
N ASP A 114 -32.19 9.67 31.65
CA ASP A 114 -32.36 9.34 33.07
C ASP A 114 -33.04 7.98 33.19
N ALA A 115 -32.35 7.02 33.82
CA ALA A 115 -32.83 5.66 34.05
C ALA A 115 -34.17 5.57 34.80
N ASN A 116 -34.56 6.62 35.54
CA ASN A 116 -35.78 6.66 36.34
C ASN A 116 -36.95 7.35 35.64
N LYS A 117 -36.74 7.93 34.44
CA LYS A 117 -37.78 8.60 33.66
C LYS A 117 -38.27 7.72 32.51
N TYR A 118 -39.38 8.13 31.91
CA TYR A 118 -40.03 7.44 30.80
C TYR A 118 -40.05 8.34 29.56
N TYR A 119 -39.75 7.76 28.41
CA TYR A 119 -39.47 8.45 27.16
C TYR A 119 -40.35 7.94 26.04
N LYS A 120 -40.90 8.86 25.23
CA LYS A 120 -41.60 8.54 23.99
C LYS A 120 -40.95 9.29 22.84
N LEU A 121 -40.50 8.56 21.81
CA LEU A 121 -39.86 9.17 20.65
C LEU A 121 -40.86 10.01 19.85
N VAL A 122 -40.50 11.27 19.59
CA VAL A 122 -41.18 12.13 18.62
C VAL A 122 -40.58 11.87 17.24
N ARG A 123 -41.43 11.54 16.27
CA ARG A 123 -41.03 11.23 14.90
C ARG A 123 -41.17 12.47 14.01
N ASP A 124 -40.29 12.61 13.03
CA ASP A 124 -40.49 13.52 11.89
C ASP A 124 -41.46 12.81 10.93
N GLU A 125 -42.76 13.01 11.13
CA GLU A 125 -43.80 12.36 10.32
C GLU A 125 -43.72 12.79 8.85
N ALA A 126 -43.37 14.05 8.58
CA ALA A 126 -43.26 14.60 7.23
C ALA A 126 -42.18 13.88 6.40
N LYS A 127 -41.07 13.49 7.03
CA LYS A 127 -39.98 12.73 6.39
C LYS A 127 -40.02 11.24 6.67
N ASN A 128 -40.99 10.77 7.46
CA ASN A 128 -41.09 9.40 7.96
C ASN A 128 -39.77 8.91 8.61
N LYS A 129 -39.23 9.70 9.55
CA LYS A 129 -37.98 9.41 10.25
C LYS A 129 -38.15 9.41 11.77
N ASP A 130 -37.32 8.60 12.42
CA ASP A 130 -37.19 8.53 13.89
C ASP A 130 -36.29 9.64 14.47
N PHE A 131 -35.88 10.58 13.63
CA PHE A 131 -34.98 11.68 13.96
C PHE A 131 -35.26 12.85 13.03
N PHE A 132 -34.91 14.05 13.50
CA PHE A 132 -34.89 15.27 12.71
C PHE A 132 -33.46 15.52 12.24
N ILE A 133 -33.26 16.08 11.04
CA ILE A 133 -31.93 16.33 10.49
C ILE A 133 -31.85 17.75 9.94
N THR A 134 -30.73 18.42 10.21
CA THR A 134 -30.52 19.79 9.74
C THR A 134 -30.36 19.84 8.22
N GLY A 135 -31.05 20.80 7.59
CA GLY A 135 -31.00 21.08 6.16
C GLY A 135 -29.77 21.87 5.72
N ASP A 136 -29.82 22.45 4.51
CA ASP A 136 -28.70 23.17 3.90
C ASP A 136 -28.29 24.44 4.67
N ASN A 137 -29.25 25.06 5.37
CA ASN A 137 -29.03 26.17 6.30
C ASN A 137 -28.65 25.69 7.71
N GLY A 138 -28.34 24.40 7.90
CA GLY A 138 -28.01 23.85 9.21
C GLY A 138 -29.11 23.93 10.26
N THR A 139 -30.39 24.03 9.85
CA THR A 139 -31.53 24.01 10.76
C THR A 139 -32.52 22.88 10.51
N PHE A 140 -33.30 22.53 11.53
CA PHE A 140 -34.55 21.78 11.37
C PHE A 140 -35.64 22.38 12.27
N GLU A 141 -36.90 22.11 11.92
CA GLU A 141 -38.06 22.52 12.73
C GLU A 141 -38.82 21.31 13.27
N ALA A 142 -39.42 21.46 14.44
CA ALA A 142 -40.35 20.51 15.03
C ALA A 142 -41.47 21.26 15.77
N THR A 143 -42.73 20.87 15.55
CA THR A 143 -43.88 21.40 16.30
C THR A 143 -44.25 20.45 17.42
N LEU A 144 -44.14 20.94 18.65
CA LEU A 144 -44.28 20.15 19.87
C LEU A 144 -45.43 20.71 20.71
N GLY A 145 -46.19 19.82 21.37
CA GLY A 145 -47.23 20.22 22.33
C GLY A 145 -46.65 20.61 23.69
N GLU A 146 -47.51 21.02 24.63
CA GLU A 146 -47.11 21.23 26.03
C GLU A 146 -46.54 19.95 26.64
N GLY A 147 -45.41 20.07 27.34
CA GLY A 147 -44.73 18.91 27.90
C GLY A 147 -43.27 19.15 28.21
N ASN A 148 -42.60 18.10 28.69
CA ASN A 148 -41.16 18.07 28.89
C ASN A 148 -40.53 17.21 27.79
N TYR A 149 -39.42 17.66 27.23
CA TYR A 149 -38.73 17.00 26.14
C TYR A 149 -37.24 16.87 26.42
N ARG A 150 -36.63 15.80 25.93
CA ARG A 150 -35.19 15.56 25.91
C ARG A 150 -34.73 15.52 24.47
N ILE A 151 -33.79 16.39 24.11
CA ILE A 151 -33.24 16.47 22.76
C ILE A 151 -31.80 15.97 22.78
N ILE A 152 -31.48 15.01 21.92
CA ILE A 152 -30.18 14.30 21.87
C ILE A 152 -29.65 14.35 20.43
N GLU A 153 -28.34 14.56 20.28
CA GLU A 153 -27.67 14.47 18.98
C GLU A 153 -27.51 13.00 18.54
N ASP A 154 -27.97 12.66 17.35
CA ASP A 154 -27.92 11.30 16.81
C ASP A 154 -26.76 11.14 15.81
N LYS A 155 -25.53 11.12 16.32
CA LYS A 155 -24.29 11.05 15.51
C LYS A 155 -24.26 9.93 14.48
N ALA A 156 -24.92 8.79 14.75
CA ALA A 156 -24.93 7.66 13.83
C ALA A 156 -25.87 7.85 12.63
N ASN A 157 -26.94 8.64 12.77
CA ASN A 157 -27.85 8.97 11.67
C ASN A 157 -27.52 10.32 11.00
N SER A 158 -26.54 11.05 11.52
CA SER A 158 -25.99 12.25 10.88
C SER A 158 -25.31 11.91 9.55
N THR A 159 -25.48 12.78 8.56
CA THR A 159 -24.81 12.74 7.25
C THR A 159 -23.72 13.82 7.11
N TYR A 160 -23.40 14.52 8.19
CA TYR A 160 -22.32 15.50 8.23
C TYR A 160 -20.98 14.83 7.87
N VAL A 161 -20.32 15.33 6.84
CA VAL A 161 -19.20 14.64 6.15
C VAL A 161 -17.84 14.80 6.83
N ASN A 162 -17.68 15.76 7.75
CA ASN A 162 -16.42 15.93 8.51
C ASN A 162 -16.48 15.20 9.87
N ASN A 163 -15.50 15.47 10.74
CA ASN A 163 -15.43 14.85 12.06
C ASN A 163 -16.15 15.67 13.13
N LEU A 164 -17.40 15.33 13.48
CA LEU A 164 -18.15 16.04 14.51
C LEU A 164 -17.66 15.66 15.92
N THR A 165 -17.01 16.59 16.63
CA THR A 165 -16.40 16.40 17.96
C THR A 165 -16.90 17.44 18.96
N GLY A 166 -16.79 17.22 20.27
CA GLY A 166 -17.23 18.21 21.26
C GLY A 166 -18.75 18.40 21.28
N SER A 167 -19.34 18.62 22.45
CA SER A 167 -20.77 18.95 22.55
C SER A 167 -21.01 20.02 23.61
N LEU A 168 -21.81 21.04 23.26
CA LEU A 168 -22.26 22.09 24.17
C LEU A 168 -23.74 22.35 23.91
N ALA A 169 -24.50 22.44 25.00
CA ALA A 169 -25.96 22.54 24.97
C ALA A 169 -26.63 21.40 24.17
N VAL A 170 -26.03 20.20 24.21
CA VAL A 170 -26.63 18.95 23.74
C VAL A 170 -25.98 17.76 24.47
N PRO A 171 -26.75 16.80 25.00
CA PRO A 171 -28.21 16.78 25.08
C PRO A 171 -28.77 17.90 25.98
N PHE A 172 -30.04 18.26 25.81
CA PHE A 172 -30.71 19.28 26.64
C PHE A 172 -32.18 18.94 26.90
N ASP A 173 -32.69 19.48 28.02
CA ASP A 173 -34.10 19.37 28.40
C ASP A 173 -34.84 20.64 27.98
N LEU A 174 -36.05 20.47 27.43
CA LEU A 174 -36.90 21.55 26.99
C LEU A 174 -38.29 21.39 27.62
N LYS A 175 -38.76 22.42 28.30
CA LYS A 175 -40.14 22.48 28.82
C LYS A 175 -40.96 23.44 27.98
N LEU A 176 -42.12 22.97 27.52
CA LEU A 176 -43.07 23.74 26.73
C LEU A 176 -44.42 23.87 27.45
N PRO A 177 -45.12 25.01 27.30
CA PRO A 177 -44.74 26.16 26.48
C PRO A 177 -43.60 26.98 27.14
N ALA A 178 -42.70 27.52 26.33
CA ALA A 178 -41.58 28.34 26.82
C ALA A 178 -41.99 29.82 26.85
N GLY A 179 -41.82 30.46 28.00
CA GLY A 179 -42.11 31.90 28.18
C GLY A 179 -41.05 32.78 27.54
N LYS A 180 -41.46 33.90 26.97
CA LYS A 180 -40.56 34.94 26.45
C LYS A 180 -39.96 35.74 27.61
N PRO A 181 -38.67 36.11 27.56
CA PRO A 181 -38.04 36.83 28.67
C PRO A 181 -38.61 38.23 28.95
N ASP A 182 -39.27 38.85 27.98
CA ASP A 182 -39.95 40.14 28.14
C ASP A 182 -41.32 40.04 28.83
N GLY A 183 -41.79 38.81 29.12
CA GLY A 183 -43.09 38.55 29.73
C GLY A 183 -44.29 38.74 28.80
N SER A 184 -44.08 38.94 27.49
CA SER A 184 -45.15 39.19 26.51
C SER A 184 -45.99 37.95 26.16
N GLY A 185 -45.63 36.78 26.70
CA GLY A 185 -46.35 35.51 26.50
C GLY A 185 -45.40 34.34 26.29
N ASN A 186 -45.90 33.27 25.68
CA ASN A 186 -45.11 32.10 25.31
C ASN A 186 -44.74 32.11 23.82
N PHE A 187 -43.67 31.40 23.46
CA PHE A 187 -43.42 31.03 22.07
C PHE A 187 -44.53 30.11 21.53
N SER A 188 -44.85 30.24 20.25
CA SER A 188 -45.97 29.58 19.57
C SER A 188 -45.55 28.95 18.24
N THR A 189 -46.50 28.54 17.40
CA THR A 189 -46.24 28.06 16.03
C THR A 189 -45.86 29.18 15.06
N THR A 190 -46.32 30.41 15.33
CA THR A 190 -46.03 31.61 14.50
C THR A 190 -44.82 32.40 15.01
N ASP A 191 -44.61 32.40 16.33
CA ASP A 191 -43.46 33.04 16.97
C ASP A 191 -42.58 31.96 17.60
N LYS A 192 -41.61 31.49 16.81
CA LYS A 192 -40.89 30.24 17.03
C LYS A 192 -39.81 30.38 18.11
N LEU A 193 -39.52 29.29 18.81
CA LEU A 193 -38.39 29.21 19.74
C LEU A 193 -37.11 28.75 19.01
N HIS A 194 -36.06 29.56 19.03
CA HIS A 194 -34.79 29.25 18.38
C HIS A 194 -33.75 28.70 19.38
N ILE A 195 -33.14 27.56 19.04
CA ILE A 195 -32.22 26.82 19.92
C ILE A 195 -30.92 26.53 19.18
N TYR A 196 -29.78 26.70 19.84
CA TYR A 196 -28.44 26.65 19.24
C TYR A 196 -27.52 25.61 19.92
N PRO A 197 -27.72 24.30 19.70
CA PRO A 197 -26.75 23.28 20.11
C PRO A 197 -25.46 23.43 19.29
N LYS A 198 -24.29 23.23 19.93
CA LYS A 198 -22.99 23.46 19.29
C LYS A 198 -22.14 22.17 19.22
N ASN A 199 -21.24 22.06 18.22
CA ASN A 199 -20.07 21.16 18.23
C ASN A 199 -18.79 21.89 17.79
N THR A 200 -17.68 21.18 17.91
CA THR A 200 -16.43 21.41 17.17
C THR A 200 -16.28 20.40 16.04
N ASP A 201 -15.27 20.57 15.17
CA ASP A 201 -15.01 19.66 14.04
C ASP A 201 -13.54 19.22 13.92
N LYS A 202 -12.92 18.80 15.04
CA LYS A 202 -11.49 18.46 15.10
C LYS A 202 -11.13 17.36 14.10
N LYS A 203 -10.13 17.59 13.26
CA LYS A 203 -9.70 16.64 12.23
C LYS A 203 -8.94 15.45 12.81
N VAL A 204 -9.06 14.30 12.14
CA VAL A 204 -8.11 13.19 12.32
C VAL A 204 -6.74 13.63 11.79
N GLU A 205 -5.68 13.27 12.51
CA GLU A 205 -4.31 13.43 12.04
C GLU A 205 -3.76 12.05 11.64
N PHE A 206 -3.02 11.95 10.56
CA PHE A 206 -2.55 10.66 10.05
C PHE A 206 -1.15 10.76 9.45
N ASP A 207 -0.28 9.80 9.77
CA ASP A 207 1.07 9.73 9.24
C ASP A 207 1.49 8.29 8.91
N LYS A 208 2.52 8.11 8.08
CA LYS A 208 3.12 6.83 7.70
C LYS A 208 4.62 6.93 7.59
N ASN A 209 5.36 5.94 8.07
CA ASN A 209 6.80 5.86 7.85
C ASN A 209 7.25 4.40 7.79
N PHE A 210 8.56 4.18 7.64
CA PHE A 210 9.12 2.90 8.04
C PHE A 210 8.82 2.65 9.52
N ALA A 211 8.63 1.39 9.92
CA ALA A 211 8.51 1.07 11.34
C ALA A 211 9.82 1.41 12.07
N LYS A 212 9.73 1.76 13.35
CA LYS A 212 10.88 2.20 14.17
C LYS A 212 12.10 1.25 14.08
N LYS A 213 11.84 -0.06 13.96
CA LYS A 213 12.85 -1.10 13.80
C LYS A 213 12.76 -1.69 12.39
N HIS A 214 13.32 -1.00 11.41
CA HIS A 214 13.30 -1.45 10.00
C HIS A 214 14.66 -1.95 9.49
N GLY A 215 15.77 -1.47 10.06
CA GLY A 215 17.12 -1.96 9.74
C GLY A 215 17.59 -1.66 8.32
N LEU A 216 17.12 -0.56 7.73
CA LEU A 216 17.59 -0.07 6.41
C LEU A 216 18.65 1.01 6.60
N SER A 217 19.56 1.15 5.63
CA SER A 217 20.47 2.29 5.55
C SER A 217 19.79 3.46 4.86
N ALA A 218 19.99 4.68 5.38
CA ALA A 218 19.44 5.88 4.77
C ALA A 218 20.42 6.43 3.74
N ILE A 219 19.91 6.91 2.62
CA ILE A 219 20.64 7.64 1.59
C ILE A 219 20.45 9.15 1.81
N THR A 220 19.21 9.57 2.06
CA THR A 220 18.88 10.93 2.49
C THR A 220 17.88 10.87 3.65
N ASP A 221 17.97 11.81 4.57
CA ASP A 221 17.04 11.93 5.70
C ASP A 221 16.83 13.41 6.08
N PRO A 222 16.16 14.19 5.23
CA PRO A 222 16.15 15.65 5.33
C PRO A 222 15.51 16.18 6.62
N ASN A 223 14.58 15.42 7.21
CA ASN A 223 13.83 15.80 8.41
C ASN A 223 14.18 14.94 9.64
N THR A 224 15.25 14.14 9.58
CA THR A 224 15.67 13.23 10.68
C THR A 224 14.57 12.25 11.10
N LEU A 225 13.98 11.54 10.13
CA LEU A 225 12.80 10.68 10.31
C LEU A 225 13.05 9.18 10.06
N LYS A 226 14.31 8.73 9.96
CA LYS A 226 14.63 7.33 9.63
C LYS A 226 14.03 6.30 10.60
N ASP A 227 14.39 6.39 11.89
CA ASP A 227 14.10 5.36 12.90
C ASP A 227 13.03 5.81 13.91
N VAL A 228 12.01 6.56 13.47
CA VAL A 228 10.99 7.14 14.38
C VAL A 228 9.60 6.52 14.26
N GLY A 229 9.30 5.77 13.21
CA GLY A 229 7.91 5.35 12.94
C GLY A 229 7.06 6.47 12.35
N ALA A 230 5.75 6.24 12.22
CA ALA A 230 4.79 7.31 11.97
C ALA A 230 4.67 8.23 13.18
N VAL A 231 4.71 9.54 12.93
CA VAL A 231 4.66 10.60 13.93
C VAL A 231 3.59 11.62 13.53
N ILE A 232 2.64 11.83 14.43
CA ILE A 232 1.56 12.80 14.23
C ILE A 232 2.14 14.21 14.00
N GLY A 233 1.60 14.92 12.99
CA GLY A 233 2.11 16.22 12.55
C GLY A 233 3.22 16.18 11.50
N ASN A 234 3.73 15.00 11.11
CA ASN A 234 4.76 14.85 10.07
C ASN A 234 4.21 14.44 8.70
N TYR A 235 2.89 14.48 8.49
CA TYR A 235 2.25 13.88 7.31
C TYR A 235 2.72 14.47 5.98
N GLU A 236 3.06 15.76 5.91
CA GLU A 236 3.58 16.42 4.69
C GLU A 236 5.09 16.36 4.56
N LYS A 237 5.82 16.05 5.65
CA LYS A 237 7.27 16.12 5.66
C LYS A 237 7.88 15.09 4.72
N GLU A 238 8.92 15.50 4.00
CA GLU A 238 9.74 14.57 3.23
C GLU A 238 10.42 13.57 4.18
N LYS A 239 10.21 12.29 3.90
CA LYS A 239 10.72 11.18 4.71
C LYS A 239 12.03 10.65 4.16
N THR A 240 12.64 9.77 4.93
CA THR A 240 13.90 9.14 4.59
C THR A 240 13.80 8.39 3.26
N LYS A 241 14.79 8.59 2.39
CA LYS A 241 15.10 7.67 1.31
C LYS A 241 16.09 6.64 1.83
N ALA A 242 15.70 5.37 1.83
CA ALA A 242 16.52 4.27 2.28
C ALA A 242 16.96 3.38 1.11
N THR A 243 17.88 2.47 1.36
CA THR A 243 18.30 1.46 0.38
C THR A 243 18.17 0.04 0.91
N ALA A 244 17.91 -0.91 0.01
CA ALA A 244 17.65 -2.30 0.34
C ALA A 244 18.15 -3.24 -0.77
N ASP A 245 18.50 -4.46 -0.38
CA ASP A 245 18.71 -5.58 -1.31
C ASP A 245 17.34 -6.12 -1.78
N ILE A 246 17.24 -6.67 -3.00
CA ILE A 246 16.07 -7.44 -3.43
C ILE A 246 15.85 -8.60 -2.46
N GLY A 247 14.59 -8.87 -2.13
CA GLY A 247 14.17 -9.87 -1.16
C GLY A 247 14.10 -9.35 0.27
N LYS A 248 14.57 -8.12 0.54
CA LYS A 248 14.47 -7.51 1.86
C LYS A 248 13.02 -7.24 2.22
N GLU A 249 12.61 -7.73 3.39
CA GLU A 249 11.36 -7.29 4.01
C GLU A 249 11.52 -5.90 4.63
N ILE A 250 10.57 -5.03 4.35
CA ILE A 250 10.53 -3.64 4.80
C ILE A 250 9.33 -3.45 5.72
N PRO A 251 9.55 -3.29 7.04
CA PRO A 251 8.49 -2.94 7.98
C PRO A 251 8.03 -1.49 7.80
N TYR A 252 6.72 -1.29 7.70
CA TYR A 252 6.05 0.01 7.68
C TYR A 252 5.17 0.17 8.91
N HIS A 253 4.95 1.42 9.29
CA HIS A 253 4.09 1.81 10.39
C HIS A 253 3.30 3.05 9.95
N ALA A 254 1.97 2.98 10.02
CA ALA A 254 1.08 4.13 9.88
C ALA A 254 0.32 4.37 11.19
N LYS A 255 0.05 5.63 11.53
CA LYS A 255 -0.57 6.02 12.79
C LYS A 255 -1.62 7.11 12.57
N ALA A 256 -2.83 6.88 13.06
CA ALA A 256 -3.90 7.86 13.07
C ALA A 256 -4.19 8.33 14.49
N LYS A 257 -4.30 9.64 14.72
CA LYS A 257 -4.83 10.23 15.95
C LYS A 257 -6.29 10.60 15.72
N LEU A 258 -7.16 9.99 16.50
CA LEU A 258 -8.59 10.21 16.48
C LEU A 258 -8.94 11.08 17.70
N PRO A 259 -9.41 12.33 17.49
CA PRO A 259 -9.66 13.26 18.59
C PRO A 259 -10.74 12.78 19.54
N GLN A 260 -10.67 13.23 20.80
CA GLN A 260 -11.73 13.04 21.80
C GLN A 260 -13.11 13.44 21.24
N GLU A 261 -14.13 12.68 21.65
CA GLU A 261 -15.54 12.82 21.27
C GLU A 261 -15.85 12.63 19.78
N THR A 262 -14.89 12.14 18.99
CA THR A 262 -15.15 11.69 17.63
C THR A 262 -16.15 10.54 17.58
N PHE A 263 -16.90 10.49 16.49
CA PHE A 263 -17.78 9.38 16.18
C PHE A 263 -17.60 8.98 14.71
N PHE A 264 -17.05 7.80 14.49
CA PHE A 264 -16.86 7.23 13.17
C PHE A 264 -18.03 6.36 12.78
N ARG A 265 -18.64 6.69 11.65
CA ARG A 265 -19.58 5.82 10.91
C ARG A 265 -18.84 4.90 9.95
N ASN A 266 -17.72 5.40 9.42
CA ASN A 266 -16.86 4.70 8.47
C ASN A 266 -15.40 5.06 8.82
N LEU A 267 -14.52 4.07 8.71
CA LEU A 267 -13.07 4.23 8.79
C LEU A 267 -12.43 3.19 7.88
N ASP A 268 -11.74 3.69 6.86
CA ASP A 268 -11.20 2.92 5.76
C ASP A 268 -9.73 3.29 5.54
N LEU A 269 -8.93 2.31 5.13
CA LEU A 269 -7.51 2.45 4.87
C LEU A 269 -7.14 1.67 3.60
N ALA A 270 -6.47 2.31 2.64
CA ALA A 270 -5.96 1.64 1.45
C ALA A 270 -4.50 2.01 1.25
N ASP A 271 -3.69 1.05 0.81
CA ASP A 271 -2.27 1.28 0.48
C ASP A 271 -1.90 0.51 -0.78
N THR A 272 -1.17 1.15 -1.69
CA THR A 272 -0.61 0.51 -2.89
C THR A 272 0.87 0.86 -3.04
N PHE A 273 1.67 -0.18 -3.14
CA PHE A 273 3.11 -0.16 -3.39
C PHE A 273 3.40 0.09 -4.87
N ASP A 274 4.48 0.81 -5.13
CA ASP A 274 5.01 0.99 -6.48
C ASP A 274 5.60 -0.32 -7.02
N ARG A 275 5.93 -0.34 -8.31
CA ARG A 275 6.66 -1.47 -8.90
C ARG A 275 7.97 -1.68 -8.14
N GLY A 276 8.29 -2.95 -7.87
CA GLY A 276 9.52 -3.37 -7.21
C GLY A 276 9.39 -3.55 -5.70
N ILE A 277 8.23 -3.23 -5.12
CA ILE A 277 7.87 -3.66 -3.76
C ILE A 277 6.50 -4.34 -3.81
N GLU A 278 6.40 -5.54 -3.25
CA GLU A 278 5.13 -6.24 -3.08
C GLU A 278 4.70 -6.23 -1.62
N PHE A 279 3.39 -6.08 -1.39
CA PHE A 279 2.81 -6.21 -0.07
C PHE A 279 2.94 -7.66 0.42
N LYS A 280 3.48 -7.83 1.64
CA LYS A 280 3.53 -9.14 2.29
C LYS A 280 2.16 -9.47 2.87
N LYS A 281 1.36 -10.26 2.12
CA LYS A 281 0.04 -10.72 2.57
C LYS A 281 0.09 -11.37 3.95
N GLY A 282 -0.92 -11.08 4.76
CA GLY A 282 -1.02 -11.57 6.14
C GLY A 282 -0.12 -10.85 7.14
N SER A 283 0.61 -9.79 6.73
CA SER A 283 1.49 -9.03 7.64
C SER A 283 0.80 -7.88 8.39
N MET A 284 -0.46 -7.57 8.07
CA MET A 284 -1.18 -6.47 8.69
C MET A 284 -1.51 -6.77 10.16
N GLU A 285 -1.10 -5.86 11.03
CA GLU A 285 -1.42 -5.84 12.46
C GLU A 285 -2.01 -4.47 12.80
N VAL A 286 -3.18 -4.46 13.47
CA VAL A 286 -3.89 -3.24 13.84
C VAL A 286 -4.12 -3.22 15.34
N SER A 287 -3.82 -2.09 15.96
CA SER A 287 -4.02 -1.88 17.39
C SER A 287 -4.37 -0.44 17.68
N TYR A 288 -4.92 -0.15 18.86
CA TYR A 288 -5.12 1.22 19.30
C TYR A 288 -4.64 1.46 20.73
N ASN A 289 -4.43 2.73 21.05
CA ASN A 289 -4.07 3.18 22.38
C ASN A 289 -4.66 4.54 22.73
N THR A 290 -4.42 5.01 23.95
CA THR A 290 -5.02 6.21 24.53
C THR A 290 -4.05 7.38 24.72
N ALA A 291 -2.78 7.18 24.40
CA ALA A 291 -1.77 8.22 24.22
C ALA A 291 -0.77 7.83 23.10
N ALA A 292 -0.14 8.84 22.50
CA ALA A 292 0.61 8.73 21.24
C ALA A 292 1.82 7.78 21.29
N ASP A 293 2.52 7.78 22.42
CA ASP A 293 3.84 7.15 22.62
C ASP A 293 3.82 6.10 23.73
N GLU A 294 2.65 5.53 23.99
CA GLU A 294 2.52 4.44 24.96
C GLU A 294 3.32 3.19 24.54
N ALA A 295 3.74 2.42 25.54
CA ALA A 295 4.51 1.20 25.32
C ALA A 295 3.71 0.16 24.52
N GLU A 296 4.38 -0.61 23.67
CA GLU A 296 3.74 -1.62 22.80
C GLU A 296 2.83 -2.59 23.57
N ALA A 297 3.20 -2.94 24.81
CA ALA A 297 2.45 -3.85 25.66
C ALA A 297 1.12 -3.30 26.18
N THR A 298 0.88 -1.98 26.12
CA THR A 298 -0.39 -1.37 26.53
C THR A 298 -1.37 -1.19 25.38
N LYS A 299 -0.93 -1.45 24.14
CA LYS A 299 -1.77 -1.39 22.96
C LYS A 299 -2.84 -2.48 23.00
N LYS A 300 -4.05 -2.10 22.61
CA LYS A 300 -5.18 -3.01 22.47
C LYS A 300 -5.26 -3.48 21.03
N ALA A 301 -5.02 -4.78 20.81
CA ALA A 301 -5.11 -5.37 19.48
C ALA A 301 -6.55 -5.36 18.98
N LEU A 302 -6.71 -5.12 17.68
CA LEU A 302 -7.96 -5.25 16.94
C LEU A 302 -7.88 -6.51 16.07
N THR A 303 -8.98 -7.25 15.99
CA THR A 303 -9.01 -8.60 15.43
C THR A 303 -9.53 -8.60 14.00
N LYS A 304 -8.72 -9.11 13.06
CA LYS A 304 -9.14 -9.35 11.66
C LYS A 304 -10.39 -10.25 11.61
N GLY A 305 -11.39 -9.84 10.83
CA GLY A 305 -12.68 -10.52 10.70
C GLY A 305 -13.70 -10.18 11.78
N THR A 306 -13.29 -9.54 12.89
CA THR A 306 -14.20 -9.06 13.94
C THR A 306 -14.27 -7.54 13.95
N ASP A 307 -13.14 -6.86 14.15
CA ASP A 307 -13.06 -5.40 14.27
C ASP A 307 -12.82 -4.71 12.92
N TYR A 308 -12.18 -5.40 11.98
CA TYR A 308 -11.97 -4.92 10.62
C TYR A 308 -11.91 -6.09 9.63
N THR A 309 -12.15 -5.77 8.36
CA THR A 309 -11.94 -6.65 7.22
C THR A 309 -10.81 -6.10 6.35
N ILE A 310 -10.10 -6.96 5.63
CA ILE A 310 -9.01 -6.56 4.75
C ILE A 310 -8.99 -7.43 3.49
N THR A 311 -8.84 -6.79 2.34
CA THR A 311 -8.59 -7.41 1.04
C THR A 311 -7.14 -7.17 0.65
N GLU A 312 -6.40 -8.23 0.32
CA GLU A 312 -4.93 -8.18 0.11
C GLU A 312 -4.55 -8.61 -1.31
N THR A 313 -3.90 -7.71 -2.05
CA THR A 313 -3.29 -7.98 -3.37
C THR A 313 -1.77 -8.08 -3.23
N THR A 314 -1.06 -8.36 -4.32
CA THR A 314 0.41 -8.26 -4.33
C THR A 314 0.89 -6.81 -4.33
N SER A 315 0.10 -5.89 -4.90
CA SER A 315 0.40 -4.46 -4.91
C SER A 315 0.02 -3.75 -3.60
N GLY A 316 -0.78 -4.33 -2.71
CA GLY A 316 -1.30 -3.56 -1.58
C GLY A 316 -2.48 -4.19 -0.84
N PHE A 317 -3.29 -3.34 -0.22
CA PHE A 317 -4.48 -3.75 0.51
C PHE A 317 -5.57 -2.66 0.57
N SER A 318 -6.79 -3.09 0.89
CA SER A 318 -7.88 -2.23 1.36
C SER A 318 -8.47 -2.80 2.64
N LEU A 319 -8.59 -1.99 3.68
CA LEU A 319 -9.05 -2.34 5.02
C LEU A 319 -10.24 -1.46 5.41
N THR A 320 -11.30 -2.08 5.92
CA THR A 320 -12.52 -1.40 6.38
C THR A 320 -12.86 -1.89 7.77
N PHE A 321 -13.06 -0.95 8.71
CA PHE A 321 -13.52 -1.27 10.06
C PHE A 321 -14.98 -1.76 10.05
N THR A 322 -15.26 -2.80 10.83
CA THR A 322 -16.64 -3.30 11.01
C THR A 322 -17.40 -2.42 12.01
N GLU A 323 -18.71 -2.61 12.11
CA GLU A 323 -19.52 -1.98 13.15
C GLU A 323 -18.99 -2.27 14.57
N ALA A 324 -18.49 -3.49 14.82
CA ALA A 324 -17.91 -3.86 16.11
C ALA A 324 -16.61 -3.08 16.40
N GLY A 325 -15.71 -2.99 15.42
CA GLY A 325 -14.46 -2.22 15.57
C GLY A 325 -14.72 -0.72 15.74
N LEU A 326 -15.64 -0.15 14.96
CA LEU A 326 -16.05 1.25 15.10
C LEU A 326 -16.68 1.51 16.47
N LYS A 327 -17.52 0.60 16.98
CA LYS A 327 -18.08 0.70 18.34
C LYS A 327 -16.98 0.74 19.40
N THR A 328 -15.96 -0.12 19.27
CA THR A 328 -14.79 -0.16 20.16
C THR A 328 -14.02 1.17 20.13
N LEU A 329 -13.70 1.69 18.94
CA LEU A 329 -12.97 2.95 18.78
C LEU A 329 -13.79 4.15 19.28
N ASN A 330 -15.06 4.24 18.90
CA ASN A 330 -15.96 5.31 19.33
C ASN A 330 -16.14 5.33 20.85
N ALA A 331 -16.22 4.17 21.50
CA ALA A 331 -16.30 4.08 22.95
C ALA A 331 -15.00 4.56 23.62
N ALA A 332 -13.85 4.20 23.07
CA ALA A 332 -12.54 4.62 23.59
C ALA A 332 -12.31 6.12 23.43
N ALA A 333 -12.77 6.72 22.32
CA ALA A 333 -12.59 8.13 22.05
C ALA A 333 -13.52 9.06 22.84
N LYS A 334 -14.50 8.54 23.60
CA LYS A 334 -15.45 9.39 24.35
C LYS A 334 -14.76 10.34 25.33
N THR A 335 -13.73 9.87 26.02
CA THR A 335 -13.13 10.58 27.16
C THR A 335 -11.75 11.18 26.88
N GLN A 336 -11.11 10.80 25.77
CA GLN A 336 -9.78 11.26 25.40
C GLN A 336 -9.47 10.97 23.92
N ASP A 337 -8.38 11.55 23.42
CA ASP A 337 -7.81 11.19 22.11
C ASP A 337 -7.39 9.72 22.11
N ILE A 338 -7.53 9.06 20.97
CA ILE A 338 -7.02 7.70 20.74
C ILE A 338 -6.11 7.64 19.53
N TYR A 339 -5.21 6.67 19.51
CA TYR A 339 -4.20 6.50 18.48
C TYR A 339 -4.30 5.10 17.91
N VAL A 340 -4.48 4.97 16.60
CA VAL A 340 -4.59 3.67 15.92
C VAL A 340 -3.30 3.44 15.12
N ASP A 341 -2.59 2.37 15.43
CA ASP A 341 -1.39 1.93 14.74
C ASP A 341 -1.74 0.83 13.72
N PHE A 342 -1.16 0.95 12.52
CA PHE A 342 -1.20 -0.04 11.44
C PHE A 342 0.24 -0.44 11.11
N ASN A 343 0.60 -1.70 11.39
CA ASN A 343 1.93 -2.23 11.09
C ASN A 343 1.81 -3.30 10.00
N TYR A 344 2.71 -3.25 9.02
CA TYR A 344 2.69 -4.18 7.88
C TYR A 344 4.06 -4.22 7.20
N LYS A 345 4.22 -5.11 6.21
CA LYS A 345 5.51 -5.31 5.53
C LYS A 345 5.36 -5.27 4.01
N GLY A 346 6.35 -4.67 3.36
CA GLY A 346 6.62 -4.86 1.93
C GLY A 346 7.83 -5.77 1.72
N VAL A 347 8.00 -6.29 0.50
CA VAL A 347 9.17 -7.08 0.09
C VAL A 347 9.70 -6.50 -1.21
N VAL A 348 10.99 -6.12 -1.24
CA VAL A 348 11.62 -5.67 -2.48
C VAL A 348 11.72 -6.84 -3.46
N THR A 349 11.30 -6.66 -4.70
CA THR A 349 11.21 -7.74 -5.70
C THR A 349 12.17 -7.54 -6.87
N THR A 350 12.23 -8.54 -7.76
CA THR A 350 13.00 -8.46 -9.01
C THR A 350 12.51 -7.44 -10.01
N ASP A 351 11.30 -6.91 -9.80
CA ASP A 351 10.71 -5.88 -10.67
C ASP A 351 11.24 -4.48 -10.33
N ALA A 352 12.04 -4.35 -9.26
CA ALA A 352 12.71 -3.12 -8.90
C ALA A 352 13.73 -2.72 -9.98
N VAL A 353 13.60 -1.50 -10.47
CA VAL A 353 14.54 -0.91 -11.42
C VAL A 353 15.68 -0.28 -10.65
N ALA A 354 16.91 -0.48 -11.13
CA ALA A 354 18.09 0.08 -10.48
C ALA A 354 18.01 1.62 -10.51
N ASP A 355 18.24 2.23 -9.35
CA ASP A 355 18.24 3.66 -9.09
C ASP A 355 16.87 4.36 -9.13
N ASP A 356 15.80 3.65 -9.50
CA ASP A 356 14.43 4.14 -9.38
C ASP A 356 13.99 4.17 -7.92
N GLU A 357 13.34 5.27 -7.54
CA GLU A 357 12.73 5.41 -6.22
C GLU A 357 11.38 4.66 -6.21
N MET A 358 11.20 3.81 -5.21
CA MET A 358 9.99 3.05 -4.96
C MET A 358 9.41 3.47 -3.62
N ASP A 359 8.12 3.75 -3.58
CA ASP A 359 7.40 4.02 -2.34
C ASP A 359 6.09 3.21 -2.26
N ASN A 360 5.23 3.59 -1.33
CA ASN A 360 3.89 3.05 -1.21
C ASN A 360 2.92 4.12 -0.69
N ASN A 361 1.70 4.10 -1.17
CA ASN A 361 0.79 5.23 -1.12
C ASN A 361 -0.42 4.87 -0.28
N ILE A 362 -0.41 5.29 0.99
CA ILE A 362 -1.51 5.00 1.92
C ILE A 362 -2.49 6.16 1.98
N THR A 363 -3.77 5.85 2.09
CA THR A 363 -4.84 6.82 2.31
C THR A 363 -5.78 6.31 3.38
N ILE A 364 -6.04 7.13 4.40
CA ILE A 364 -7.12 6.91 5.35
C ILE A 364 -8.33 7.74 4.93
N THR A 365 -9.53 7.15 4.95
CA THR A 365 -10.80 7.84 4.70
C THR A 365 -11.73 7.59 5.87
N TYR A 366 -12.39 8.62 6.40
CA TYR A 366 -13.31 8.47 7.52
C TYR A 366 -14.60 9.27 7.33
N ASN A 367 -15.69 8.80 7.95
CA ASN A 367 -17.03 9.42 7.90
C ASN A 367 -17.56 9.75 6.49
N HIS A 368 -16.98 9.11 5.48
CA HIS A 368 -17.26 9.26 4.07
C HIS A 368 -17.26 7.85 3.44
N GLU A 369 -17.98 7.67 2.34
CA GLU A 369 -17.86 6.42 1.58
C GLU A 369 -16.44 6.31 1.00
N PRO A 370 -15.76 5.16 1.15
CA PRO A 370 -14.47 4.97 0.50
C PRO A 370 -14.63 5.02 -1.02
N PRO A 371 -13.61 5.49 -1.76
CA PRO A 371 -13.66 5.52 -3.22
C PRO A 371 -13.86 4.11 -3.76
N LYS A 372 -14.67 3.98 -4.81
CA LYS A 372 -14.83 2.70 -5.50
C LYS A 372 -13.50 2.32 -6.16
N PRO A 373 -13.12 1.02 -6.16
CA PRO A 373 -11.91 0.59 -6.84
C PRO A 373 -11.90 0.96 -8.32
N SER A 374 -10.72 1.23 -8.85
CA SER A 374 -10.52 1.48 -10.28
C SER A 374 -10.96 0.26 -11.11
N PRO A 375 -11.69 0.45 -12.23
CA PRO A 375 -12.16 -0.64 -13.07
C PRO A 375 -11.02 -1.22 -13.92
N ASP A 376 -11.19 -2.45 -14.41
CA ASP A 376 -10.31 -3.02 -15.43
C ASP A 376 -10.49 -2.29 -16.77
N VAL A 377 -9.39 -1.82 -17.32
CA VAL A 377 -9.29 -1.12 -18.60
C VAL A 377 -8.40 -1.93 -19.54
N GLN A 378 -8.97 -2.31 -20.68
CA GLN A 378 -8.22 -2.94 -21.77
C GLN A 378 -7.53 -1.82 -22.56
N PRO A 379 -6.22 -1.90 -22.84
CA PRO A 379 -5.57 -0.94 -23.69
C PRO A 379 -6.13 -0.93 -25.11
N LYS A 380 -5.97 0.20 -25.80
CA LYS A 380 -6.23 0.32 -27.24
C LYS A 380 -4.96 0.84 -27.90
N ASN A 381 -4.46 0.12 -28.90
CA ASN A 381 -3.17 0.43 -29.55
C ASN A 381 -1.99 0.49 -28.55
N GLY A 382 -2.07 -0.27 -27.46
CA GLY A 382 -1.08 -0.29 -26.38
C GLY A 382 -1.16 0.92 -25.47
N GLU A 383 -2.29 1.64 -25.46
CA GLU A 383 -2.47 2.87 -24.70
C GLU A 383 -3.67 2.79 -23.74
N ILE A 384 -3.51 3.42 -22.57
CA ILE A 384 -4.60 3.82 -21.68
C ILE A 384 -4.51 5.34 -21.47
N ASN A 385 -5.51 6.06 -21.97
CA ASN A 385 -5.66 7.49 -21.86
C ASN A 385 -6.48 7.85 -20.61
N ILE A 386 -5.95 8.77 -19.80
CA ILE A 386 -6.53 9.27 -18.56
C ILE A 386 -6.96 10.72 -18.78
N THR A 387 -8.26 10.99 -18.60
CA THR A 387 -8.81 12.35 -18.57
C THR A 387 -9.15 12.74 -17.14
N LYS A 388 -8.53 13.81 -16.63
CA LYS A 388 -8.75 14.30 -15.28
C LYS A 388 -9.78 15.43 -15.24
N THR A 389 -10.70 15.35 -14.28
CA THR A 389 -11.55 16.48 -13.87
C THR A 389 -11.56 16.67 -12.34
N TRP A 390 -12.07 17.82 -11.90
CA TRP A 390 -12.23 18.19 -10.49
C TRP A 390 -13.63 18.75 -10.31
N SER A 391 -14.35 18.35 -9.25
CA SER A 391 -15.69 18.88 -8.96
C SER A 391 -15.65 20.22 -8.19
N SER A 392 -14.46 20.68 -7.81
CA SER A 392 -14.17 21.98 -7.22
C SER A 392 -13.14 22.78 -8.01
N THR A 393 -13.03 24.07 -7.69
CA THR A 393 -11.93 24.93 -8.18
C THR A 393 -10.60 24.61 -7.49
N GLU A 394 -10.63 24.12 -6.25
CA GLU A 394 -9.45 23.63 -5.52
C GLU A 394 -8.89 22.37 -6.20
N LYS A 395 -7.57 22.30 -6.33
CA LYS A 395 -6.83 21.17 -6.90
C LYS A 395 -5.71 20.77 -5.94
N ALA A 396 -5.35 19.50 -5.93
CA ALA A 396 -4.22 19.01 -5.12
C ALA A 396 -2.88 19.42 -5.74
N GLU A 397 -1.87 19.62 -4.88
CA GLU A 397 -0.50 19.93 -5.32
C GLU A 397 0.14 18.78 -6.09
N LYS A 398 -0.11 17.54 -5.64
CA LYS A 398 0.44 16.32 -6.23
C LYS A 398 -0.66 15.31 -6.49
N VAL A 399 -0.53 14.59 -7.60
CA VAL A 399 -1.38 13.44 -7.96
C VAL A 399 -0.47 12.32 -8.42
N LYS A 400 -0.59 11.14 -7.83
CA LYS A 400 0.17 9.97 -8.25
C LYS A 400 -0.76 8.94 -8.89
N TYR A 401 -0.30 8.36 -9.99
CA TYR A 401 -0.93 7.22 -10.64
C TYR A 401 -0.07 5.98 -10.47
N VAL A 402 -0.68 4.88 -10.05
CA VAL A 402 -0.05 3.55 -10.05
C VAL A 402 -0.83 2.66 -11.01
N LEU A 403 -0.14 2.14 -12.02
CA LEU A 403 -0.68 1.20 -12.99
C LEU A 403 -0.46 -0.23 -12.47
N THR A 404 -1.54 -0.99 -12.34
CA THR A 404 -1.48 -2.39 -11.93
C THR A 404 -1.99 -3.31 -13.02
N GLN A 405 -1.41 -4.51 -13.09
CA GLN A 405 -1.83 -5.62 -13.96
C GLN A 405 -1.89 -6.88 -13.10
N ASP A 406 -3.01 -7.61 -13.14
CA ASP A 406 -3.20 -8.86 -12.38
C ASP A 406 -2.89 -8.72 -10.86
N GLY A 407 -3.15 -7.53 -10.31
CA GLY A 407 -2.90 -7.21 -8.90
C GLY A 407 -1.46 -6.87 -8.53
N LYS A 408 -0.55 -6.73 -9.51
CA LYS A 408 0.84 -6.27 -9.32
C LYS A 408 1.03 -4.89 -9.92
N SER A 409 1.84 -4.05 -9.28
CA SER A 409 2.23 -2.73 -9.81
C SER A 409 3.28 -2.91 -10.90
N VAL A 410 3.01 -2.33 -12.08
CA VAL A 410 3.88 -2.45 -13.27
C VAL A 410 4.50 -1.13 -13.69
N ALA A 411 3.91 0.00 -13.28
CA ALA A 411 4.42 1.34 -13.53
C ALA A 411 3.75 2.34 -12.58
N ASP A 412 4.39 3.48 -12.35
CA ASP A 412 3.89 4.58 -11.53
C ASP A 412 4.38 5.92 -12.09
N VAL A 413 3.64 7.00 -11.86
CA VAL A 413 4.04 8.36 -12.23
C VAL A 413 3.42 9.38 -11.28
N THR A 414 4.18 10.41 -10.91
CA THR A 414 3.72 11.48 -10.02
C THR A 414 3.69 12.81 -10.75
N PHE A 415 2.50 13.41 -10.84
CA PHE A 415 2.37 14.82 -11.19
C PHE A 415 2.86 15.67 -10.02
N THR A 416 3.93 16.42 -10.26
CA THR A 416 4.51 17.40 -9.31
C THR A 416 3.96 18.81 -9.51
N ALA A 417 3.33 19.03 -10.67
CA ALA A 417 2.50 20.18 -11.00
C ALA A 417 1.48 19.75 -12.05
N ALA A 418 0.52 20.62 -12.39
CA ALA A 418 -0.57 20.28 -13.30
C ALA A 418 -0.13 19.61 -14.62
N GLN A 419 1.01 19.99 -15.21
CA GLN A 419 1.49 19.40 -16.47
C GLN A 419 2.93 18.87 -16.38
N THR A 420 3.42 18.63 -15.16
CA THR A 420 4.80 18.18 -14.93
C THR A 420 4.79 16.88 -14.15
N VAL A 421 5.43 15.85 -14.71
CA VAL A 421 5.63 14.56 -14.06
C VAL A 421 7.09 14.36 -13.64
N ASP A 422 7.31 13.52 -12.64
CA ASP A 422 8.63 13.15 -12.13
C ASP A 422 9.46 12.31 -13.12
N LYS A 423 8.80 11.45 -13.90
CA LYS A 423 9.40 10.59 -14.93
C LYS A 423 8.43 10.31 -16.07
N THR A 424 8.97 10.06 -17.26
CA THR A 424 8.19 9.70 -18.46
C THR A 424 8.54 8.32 -19.00
N ASP A 425 9.79 7.88 -18.88
CA ASP A 425 10.17 6.47 -19.07
C ASP A 425 9.90 5.73 -17.78
N LEU A 426 9.02 4.73 -17.84
CA LEU A 426 8.59 3.94 -16.69
C LEU A 426 9.17 2.53 -16.76
N ASP A 427 10.20 2.26 -17.57
CA ASP A 427 10.83 0.96 -17.79
C ASP A 427 9.88 -0.13 -18.34
N ASN A 428 10.41 -1.30 -18.70
CA ASN A 428 9.70 -2.43 -19.32
C ASN A 428 8.91 -2.03 -20.58
N GLY A 429 9.38 -0.99 -21.28
CA GLY A 429 8.73 -0.45 -22.48
C GLY A 429 7.51 0.42 -22.21
N ILE A 430 7.14 0.64 -20.94
CA ILE A 430 6.01 1.48 -20.55
C ILE A 430 6.49 2.94 -20.45
N LYS A 431 5.69 3.86 -20.98
CA LYS A 431 5.94 5.30 -20.87
C LYS A 431 4.68 6.05 -20.43
N PHE A 432 4.86 7.27 -19.96
CA PHE A 432 3.79 8.19 -19.67
C PHE A 432 3.94 9.50 -20.45
N GLU A 433 2.90 9.87 -21.16
CA GLU A 433 2.83 11.12 -21.93
C GLU A 433 1.76 12.03 -21.32
N VAL A 434 2.15 13.25 -20.93
CA VAL A 434 1.22 14.27 -20.40
C VAL A 434 0.39 14.83 -21.56
N THR A 435 -0.94 14.87 -21.39
CA THR A 435 -1.89 15.36 -22.41
C THR A 435 -2.70 16.57 -21.95
N GLY A 436 -2.58 16.96 -20.67
CA GLY A 436 -3.24 18.12 -20.09
C GLY A 436 -3.05 18.17 -18.58
N ASP A 437 -3.79 19.07 -17.92
CA ASP A 437 -3.79 19.21 -16.46
C ASP A 437 -4.12 17.87 -15.78
N TYR A 438 -3.12 17.30 -15.09
CA TYR A 438 -3.14 16.02 -14.39
C TYR A 438 -3.60 14.86 -15.29
N SER A 439 -3.58 15.05 -16.60
CA SER A 439 -4.08 14.12 -17.62
C SER A 439 -2.91 13.60 -18.44
N GLY A 440 -3.01 12.36 -18.89
CA GLY A 440 -1.95 11.75 -19.69
C GLY A 440 -2.33 10.37 -20.18
N LYS A 441 -1.37 9.67 -20.79
CA LYS A 441 -1.55 8.31 -21.26
C LYS A 441 -0.37 7.43 -20.91
N PHE A 442 -0.68 6.23 -20.43
CA PHE A 442 0.27 5.13 -20.40
C PHE A 442 0.37 4.53 -21.80
N THR A 443 1.59 4.33 -22.31
CA THR A 443 1.86 3.70 -23.62
C THR A 443 2.77 2.49 -23.44
N GLY A 444 2.86 1.63 -24.47
CA GLY A 444 3.67 0.40 -24.44
C GLY A 444 2.99 -0.78 -23.74
N LEU A 445 1.66 -0.74 -23.60
CA LEU A 445 0.88 -1.78 -22.91
C LEU A 445 0.49 -2.94 -23.85
N ASP A 446 0.25 -4.12 -23.28
CA ASP A 446 -0.24 -5.27 -24.01
C ASP A 446 -1.77 -5.21 -24.19
N ASN A 447 -2.24 -5.11 -25.43
CA ASN A 447 -3.68 -5.04 -25.77
C ASN A 447 -4.47 -6.30 -25.37
N THR A 448 -3.80 -7.41 -25.08
CA THR A 448 -4.43 -8.66 -24.63
C THR A 448 -4.63 -8.73 -23.11
N LYS A 449 -4.08 -7.77 -22.37
CA LYS A 449 -4.13 -7.68 -20.91
C LYS A 449 -5.13 -6.63 -20.43
N GLN A 450 -5.45 -6.72 -19.14
CA GLN A 450 -6.28 -5.76 -18.42
C GLN A 450 -5.42 -5.04 -17.38
N TYR A 451 -5.64 -3.74 -17.24
CA TYR A 451 -4.93 -2.92 -16.27
C TYR A 451 -5.89 -2.09 -15.42
N LYS A 452 -5.44 -1.67 -14.25
CA LYS A 452 -6.12 -0.67 -13.41
C LYS A 452 -5.19 0.49 -13.15
N VAL A 453 -5.75 1.69 -13.08
CA VAL A 453 -5.02 2.90 -12.66
C VAL A 453 -5.57 3.34 -11.32
N GLU A 454 -4.75 3.24 -10.28
CA GLU A 454 -5.08 3.74 -8.94
C GLU A 454 -4.51 5.15 -8.78
N GLU A 455 -5.29 6.05 -8.18
CA GLU A 455 -4.92 7.45 -7.98
C GLU A 455 -4.76 7.73 -6.49
N PHE A 456 -3.66 8.40 -6.14
CA PHE A 456 -3.40 8.90 -4.79
C PHE A 456 -3.34 10.41 -4.79
N VAL A 457 -4.24 11.00 -4.00
CA VAL A 457 -4.43 12.46 -3.91
C VAL A 457 -4.88 12.81 -2.49
N ASN A 458 -4.19 13.75 -1.84
CA ASN A 458 -4.52 14.16 -0.47
C ASN A 458 -5.73 15.10 -0.47
N GLY A 459 -6.71 14.88 0.41
CA GLY A 459 -7.90 15.74 0.55
C GLY A 459 -8.98 15.52 -0.51
N PHE A 460 -8.84 14.52 -1.37
CA PHE A 460 -9.81 14.19 -2.41
C PHE A 460 -10.08 12.68 -2.46
N THR A 461 -11.22 12.31 -3.02
CA THR A 461 -11.52 10.93 -3.41
C THR A 461 -11.72 10.83 -4.93
N PRO A 462 -11.09 9.86 -5.60
CA PRO A 462 -11.25 9.67 -7.03
C PRO A 462 -12.55 8.92 -7.36
N LYS A 463 -13.22 9.35 -8.43
CA LYS A 463 -14.32 8.64 -9.06
C LYS A 463 -13.92 8.23 -10.46
N TYR A 464 -13.75 6.92 -10.65
CA TYR A 464 -13.35 6.32 -11.91
C TYR A 464 -14.55 6.07 -12.81
N THR A 465 -14.45 6.47 -14.07
CA THR A 465 -15.44 6.16 -15.11
C THR A 465 -14.72 5.56 -16.32
N LYS A 466 -15.02 4.29 -16.62
CA LYS A 466 -14.53 3.63 -17.84
C LYS A 466 -15.21 4.25 -19.06
N GLY A 467 -14.43 4.67 -20.04
CA GLY A 467 -14.97 5.24 -21.28
C GLY A 467 -15.65 4.18 -22.16
N ASN A 468 -16.48 4.64 -23.10
CA ASN A 468 -17.18 3.77 -24.05
C ASN A 468 -16.23 3.08 -25.05
N GLN A 469 -15.01 3.60 -25.21
CA GLN A 469 -13.98 3.02 -26.06
C GLN A 469 -12.89 2.37 -25.20
N ALA A 470 -12.29 1.28 -25.69
CA ALA A 470 -11.11 0.68 -25.07
C ALA A 470 -9.98 1.72 -24.92
N GLY A 471 -9.18 1.57 -23.86
CA GLY A 471 -8.07 2.46 -23.55
C GLY A 471 -8.49 3.84 -23.03
N MET A 472 -9.72 4.05 -22.56
CA MET A 472 -10.17 5.33 -21.99
C MET A 472 -10.61 5.20 -20.54
N LEU A 473 -10.03 6.03 -19.68
CA LEU A 473 -10.39 6.17 -18.27
C LEU A 473 -10.57 7.66 -17.94
N SER A 474 -11.66 8.01 -17.28
CA SER A 474 -11.86 9.33 -16.71
C SER A 474 -11.79 9.25 -15.19
N ILE A 475 -11.11 10.21 -14.56
CA ILE A 475 -10.97 10.30 -13.11
C ILE A 475 -11.41 11.68 -12.64
N GLU A 476 -12.55 11.74 -11.96
CA GLU A 476 -13.09 12.95 -11.35
C GLU A 476 -12.71 12.99 -9.86
N ASN A 477 -12.04 14.05 -9.41
CA ASN A 477 -11.73 14.22 -7.98
C ASN A 477 -12.78 15.04 -7.27
N ASN A 478 -13.26 14.52 -6.15
CA ASN A 478 -14.20 15.18 -5.26
C ASN A 478 -13.50 15.61 -3.98
N PRO A 479 -13.68 16.87 -3.53
CA PRO A 479 -13.17 17.30 -2.23
C PRO A 479 -13.67 16.38 -1.13
N THR A 480 -12.74 15.83 -0.37
CA THR A 480 -13.02 14.94 0.76
C THR A 480 -11.98 15.25 1.84
N PRO A 481 -12.20 16.27 2.68
CA PRO A 481 -11.26 16.66 3.73
C PRO A 481 -10.97 15.56 4.76
N THR A 482 -11.78 14.51 4.77
CA THR A 482 -11.62 13.30 5.59
C THR A 482 -10.84 12.18 4.90
N SER A 483 -10.29 12.44 3.71
CA SER A 483 -9.35 11.58 2.99
C SER A 483 -7.94 12.16 3.15
N ILE A 484 -7.05 11.44 3.83
CA ILE A 484 -5.70 11.91 4.17
C ILE A 484 -4.66 10.94 3.59
N THR A 485 -3.77 11.47 2.76
CA THR A 485 -2.68 10.74 2.11
C THR A 485 -1.35 11.38 2.52
N PRO A 486 -0.58 10.80 3.47
CA PRO A 486 0.71 11.34 3.89
C PRO A 486 1.79 11.12 2.82
N THR A 487 2.81 11.98 2.80
CA THR A 487 4.05 11.79 2.02
C THR A 487 4.70 10.47 2.42
N PRO A 488 5.05 9.53 1.52
CA PRO A 488 5.62 8.24 1.93
C PRO A 488 7.15 8.28 2.11
N PRO A 489 7.75 7.34 2.88
CA PRO A 489 9.18 7.08 2.81
C PRO A 489 9.53 6.35 1.51
N LYS A 490 10.79 6.43 1.08
CA LYS A 490 11.25 5.91 -0.22
C LYS A 490 12.33 4.85 -0.08
N VAL A 491 12.38 3.92 -1.02
CA VAL A 491 13.38 2.85 -1.09
C VAL A 491 14.01 2.85 -2.47
N VAL A 492 15.32 2.68 -2.55
CA VAL A 492 16.05 2.50 -3.81
C VAL A 492 16.93 1.25 -3.73
N THR A 493 17.04 0.54 -4.85
CA THR A 493 18.05 -0.50 -5.05
C THR A 493 18.99 -0.10 -6.16
N GLY A 494 20.18 -0.69 -6.22
CA GLY A 494 21.11 -0.51 -7.32
C GLY A 494 21.54 -1.84 -7.93
N GLY A 495 22.68 -1.82 -8.63
CA GLY A 495 23.31 -2.99 -9.20
C GLY A 495 24.64 -2.64 -9.83
N LYS A 496 25.30 -3.64 -10.43
CA LYS A 496 26.56 -3.43 -11.16
C LYS A 496 26.67 -4.38 -12.35
N LYS A 497 27.15 -3.86 -13.48
CA LYS A 497 27.54 -4.65 -14.66
C LYS A 497 29.06 -4.81 -14.71
N PHE A 498 29.52 -5.91 -15.29
CA PHE A 498 30.93 -6.24 -15.48
C PHE A 498 31.17 -6.82 -16.87
N VAL A 499 32.39 -6.65 -17.39
CA VAL A 499 32.85 -7.25 -18.65
C VAL A 499 34.23 -7.88 -18.43
N LYS A 500 34.31 -9.20 -18.61
CA LYS A 500 35.52 -10.01 -18.46
C LYS A 500 36.26 -10.14 -19.78
N VAL A 501 37.54 -9.74 -19.80
CA VAL A 501 38.38 -9.66 -21.01
C VAL A 501 39.81 -10.16 -20.77
N ASP A 502 40.54 -10.40 -21.86
CA ASP A 502 41.99 -10.64 -21.82
C ASP A 502 42.73 -9.38 -21.36
N SER A 503 43.72 -9.53 -20.48
CA SER A 503 44.59 -8.45 -19.99
C SER A 503 45.31 -7.66 -21.10
N LYS A 504 45.55 -8.28 -22.26
CA LYS A 504 46.24 -7.72 -23.43
C LYS A 504 45.28 -7.26 -24.53
N SER A 505 43.98 -7.49 -24.40
CA SER A 505 42.99 -7.15 -25.43
C SER A 505 41.59 -6.93 -24.85
N ASP A 506 41.10 -5.69 -24.96
CA ASP A 506 39.73 -5.32 -24.58
C ASP A 506 38.66 -5.73 -25.60
N THR A 507 39.09 -6.25 -26.74
CA THR A 507 38.21 -6.81 -27.78
C THR A 507 38.09 -8.32 -27.69
N THR A 508 38.78 -8.96 -26.74
CA THR A 508 38.72 -10.41 -26.52
C THR A 508 37.91 -10.71 -25.25
N PRO A 509 36.56 -10.83 -25.36
CA PRO A 509 35.72 -11.22 -24.23
C PRO A 509 35.98 -12.66 -23.81
N LEU A 510 35.84 -12.94 -22.51
CA LEU A 510 36.05 -14.28 -21.97
C LEU A 510 34.76 -14.85 -21.40
N GLU A 511 34.24 -15.89 -22.05
CA GLU A 511 33.04 -16.62 -21.64
C GLU A 511 33.34 -17.69 -20.57
N GLY A 512 32.38 -17.92 -19.68
CA GLY A 512 32.40 -19.05 -18.75
C GLY A 512 33.25 -18.85 -17.50
N THR A 513 33.75 -17.63 -17.26
CA THR A 513 34.46 -17.32 -16.01
C THR A 513 33.46 -17.26 -14.86
N GLN A 514 33.77 -17.88 -13.71
CA GLN A 514 32.87 -17.93 -12.56
C GLN A 514 33.32 -16.99 -11.44
N PHE A 515 32.37 -16.24 -10.89
CA PHE A 515 32.60 -15.27 -9.82
C PHE A 515 31.65 -15.46 -8.64
N ARG A 516 32.10 -15.06 -7.46
CA ARG A 516 31.29 -14.82 -6.27
C ARG A 516 31.40 -13.34 -5.88
N ILE A 517 30.32 -12.79 -5.33
CA ILE A 517 30.34 -11.44 -4.75
C ILE A 517 30.42 -11.57 -3.23
N TRP A 518 31.27 -10.76 -2.61
CA TRP A 518 31.35 -10.66 -1.15
C TRP A 518 31.51 -9.22 -0.68
N LYS A 519 31.24 -8.97 0.59
CA LYS A 519 31.49 -7.71 1.31
C LYS A 519 32.11 -7.97 2.68
N ASP A 520 32.70 -6.93 3.25
CA ASP A 520 33.18 -6.97 4.63
C ASP A 520 31.99 -7.03 5.61
N GLY A 521 32.04 -7.99 6.53
CA GLY A 521 31.13 -8.12 7.67
C GLY A 521 31.81 -7.71 8.99
N GLU A 522 31.05 -7.74 10.08
CA GLU A 522 31.58 -7.46 11.41
C GLU A 522 32.72 -8.43 11.78
N GLY A 523 33.72 -7.94 12.51
CA GLY A 523 34.84 -8.76 12.97
C GLY A 523 35.75 -9.27 11.84
N ASN A 524 35.88 -8.55 10.73
CA ASN A 524 36.68 -8.93 9.54
C ASN A 524 36.19 -10.21 8.84
N LYS A 525 34.92 -10.55 8.99
CA LYS A 525 34.33 -11.70 8.31
C LYS A 525 34.02 -11.37 6.85
N LYS A 526 34.14 -12.35 5.95
CA LYS A 526 33.63 -12.23 4.59
C LYS A 526 32.17 -12.66 4.54
N LEU A 527 31.31 -11.79 4.03
CA LEU A 527 29.92 -12.12 3.76
C LEU A 527 29.73 -12.28 2.26
N TYR A 528 29.37 -13.47 1.82
CA TYR A 528 29.09 -13.82 0.44
C TYR A 528 27.62 -13.60 0.10
N LEU A 529 27.36 -13.08 -1.09
CA LEU A 529 26.02 -12.92 -1.63
C LEU A 529 25.47 -14.28 -2.03
N THR A 530 24.30 -14.64 -1.51
CA THR A 530 23.61 -15.89 -1.83
C THR A 530 22.10 -15.65 -1.95
N LEU A 531 21.40 -16.63 -2.52
CA LEU A 531 19.94 -16.61 -2.62
C LEU A 531 19.31 -16.97 -1.28
N ASN A 532 18.15 -16.40 -0.99
CA ASN A 532 17.38 -16.67 0.23
C ASN A 532 16.89 -18.14 0.29
N ASP A 533 16.66 -18.66 1.50
CA ASP A 533 16.35 -20.09 1.72
C ASP A 533 14.85 -20.40 1.64
N GLN A 534 14.11 -19.82 0.69
CA GLN A 534 12.72 -20.21 0.48
C GLN A 534 12.65 -21.58 -0.23
N ALA A 535 11.71 -22.45 0.15
CA ALA A 535 11.64 -23.82 -0.37
C ALA A 535 11.55 -23.88 -1.91
N ASP A 536 10.72 -23.02 -2.50
CA ASP A 536 10.61 -22.89 -3.97
C ASP A 536 11.88 -22.33 -4.59
N LEU A 537 12.54 -21.39 -3.90
CA LEU A 537 13.80 -20.79 -4.33
C LEU A 537 14.95 -21.80 -4.32
N ALA A 538 15.01 -22.69 -3.32
CA ALA A 538 16.00 -23.76 -3.28
C ALA A 538 15.85 -24.74 -4.45
N THR A 539 14.60 -25.09 -4.79
CA THR A 539 14.30 -25.96 -5.94
C THR A 539 14.67 -25.28 -7.26
N ASN A 540 14.26 -24.03 -7.46
CA ASN A 540 14.58 -23.25 -8.66
C ASN A 540 16.09 -23.00 -8.78
N LYS A 541 16.77 -22.72 -7.66
CA LYS A 541 18.23 -22.62 -7.59
C LYS A 541 18.89 -23.90 -8.06
N LYS A 542 18.47 -25.06 -7.54
CA LYS A 542 19.04 -26.34 -7.97
C LYS A 542 18.84 -26.57 -9.47
N ALA A 543 17.63 -26.33 -9.99
CA ALA A 543 17.34 -26.49 -11.41
C ALA A 543 18.21 -25.59 -12.29
N TYR A 544 18.41 -24.33 -11.86
CA TYR A 544 19.32 -23.40 -12.54
C TYR A 544 20.79 -23.84 -12.42
N ASP A 545 21.25 -24.24 -11.24
CA ASP A 545 22.64 -24.69 -11.02
C ASP A 545 22.97 -25.92 -11.87
N ASP A 546 22.03 -26.88 -12.00
CA ASP A 546 22.16 -28.06 -12.85
C ASP A 546 22.25 -27.66 -14.34
N ALA A 547 21.33 -26.80 -14.80
CA ALA A 547 21.31 -26.31 -16.18
C ALA A 547 22.55 -25.46 -16.52
N GLN A 548 22.99 -24.60 -15.60
CA GLN A 548 24.19 -23.79 -15.70
C GLN A 548 25.44 -24.66 -15.75
N THR A 549 25.51 -25.71 -14.94
CA THR A 549 26.60 -26.69 -14.97
C THR A 549 26.67 -27.41 -16.32
N ALA A 550 25.52 -27.82 -16.87
CA ALA A 550 25.47 -28.47 -18.17
C ALA A 550 25.93 -27.53 -19.30
N TYR A 551 25.45 -26.28 -19.29
CA TYR A 551 25.87 -25.23 -20.22
C TYR A 551 27.38 -24.98 -20.15
N LEU A 552 27.93 -24.76 -18.96
CA LEU A 552 29.36 -24.49 -18.77
C LEU A 552 30.23 -25.65 -19.22
N LYS A 553 29.85 -26.90 -18.91
CA LYS A 553 30.56 -28.10 -19.41
C LYS A 553 30.55 -28.19 -20.94
N ALA A 554 29.50 -27.71 -21.61
CA ALA A 554 29.45 -27.66 -23.07
C ALA A 554 30.40 -26.59 -23.63
N ILE A 555 30.43 -25.38 -23.03
CA ILE A 555 31.39 -24.33 -23.36
C ILE A 555 32.83 -24.79 -23.16
N GLU A 556 33.13 -25.44 -22.02
CA GLU A 556 34.47 -25.94 -21.70
C GLU A 556 34.95 -26.98 -22.71
N ARG A 557 34.09 -27.94 -23.09
CA ARG A 557 34.39 -28.93 -24.14
C ARG A 557 34.69 -28.26 -25.48
N ARG A 558 33.82 -27.32 -25.89
CA ARG A 558 34.00 -26.55 -27.13
C ARG A 558 35.34 -25.81 -27.11
N ASN A 559 35.63 -25.09 -26.04
CA ASN A 559 36.85 -24.30 -25.89
C ASN A 559 38.11 -25.19 -25.86
N ALA A 560 38.05 -26.35 -25.21
CA ALA A 560 39.17 -27.30 -25.20
C ALA A 560 39.49 -27.83 -26.61
N ILE A 561 38.46 -28.05 -27.44
CA ILE A 561 38.63 -28.47 -28.83
C ILE A 561 39.17 -27.31 -29.69
N THR A 562 38.64 -26.09 -29.52
CA THR A 562 39.03 -24.94 -30.34
C THR A 562 40.43 -24.41 -30.02
N LEU A 563 40.96 -24.67 -28.83
CA LEU A 563 42.36 -24.39 -28.47
C LEU A 563 43.36 -25.24 -29.27
N LYS A 564 42.94 -26.38 -29.83
CA LYS A 564 43.77 -27.18 -30.73
C LYS A 564 43.71 -26.62 -32.14
N ASP A 565 44.86 -26.64 -32.81
CA ASP A 565 44.95 -26.40 -34.25
C ASP A 565 43.94 -27.31 -34.97
N GLU A 566 43.20 -26.76 -35.93
CA GLU A 566 42.13 -27.48 -36.64
C GLU A 566 42.63 -28.78 -37.29
N THR A 567 43.84 -28.75 -37.83
CA THR A 567 44.51 -29.90 -38.46
C THR A 567 44.91 -31.01 -37.49
N LYS A 568 44.87 -30.75 -36.17
CA LYS A 568 45.22 -31.69 -35.10
C LYS A 568 44.01 -32.25 -34.37
N ARG A 569 42.79 -31.88 -34.77
CA ARG A 569 41.54 -32.39 -34.19
C ARG A 569 41.22 -33.76 -34.76
N THR A 570 40.87 -34.70 -33.88
CA THR A 570 40.33 -36.02 -34.24
C THR A 570 38.94 -35.88 -34.87
N ASP A 571 38.47 -36.90 -35.58
CA ASP A 571 37.14 -36.85 -36.20
C ASP A 571 36.02 -36.81 -35.15
N ASP A 572 36.20 -37.47 -34.01
CA ASP A 572 35.29 -37.37 -32.86
C ASP A 572 35.21 -35.94 -32.31
N GLU A 573 36.34 -35.23 -32.23
CA GLU A 573 36.37 -33.82 -31.80
C GLU A 573 35.69 -32.90 -32.80
N LYS A 574 35.80 -33.15 -34.11
CA LYS A 574 35.09 -32.39 -35.15
C LYS A 574 33.57 -32.63 -35.09
N GLN A 575 33.15 -33.88 -34.84
CA GLN A 575 31.74 -34.22 -34.68
C GLN A 575 31.15 -33.58 -33.42
N GLU A 576 31.85 -33.67 -32.28
CA GLU A 576 31.42 -33.02 -31.04
C GLU A 576 31.39 -31.49 -31.20
N LEU A 577 32.36 -30.88 -31.88
CA LEU A 577 32.33 -29.44 -32.17
C LEU A 577 31.10 -29.04 -32.99
N THR A 578 30.77 -29.82 -34.03
CA THR A 578 29.58 -29.59 -34.87
C THR A 578 28.29 -29.70 -34.06
N LYS A 579 28.20 -30.69 -33.14
CA LYS A 579 27.07 -30.83 -32.22
C LYS A 579 26.96 -29.65 -31.26
N LEU A 580 28.08 -29.24 -30.65
CA LEU A 580 28.13 -28.14 -29.68
C LEU A 580 27.74 -26.80 -30.31
N ASP A 581 28.17 -26.55 -31.55
CA ASP A 581 27.84 -25.36 -32.34
C ASP A 581 26.45 -25.44 -33.03
N GLY A 582 25.73 -26.55 -32.85
CA GLY A 582 24.42 -26.80 -33.44
C GLY A 582 23.31 -25.83 -33.01
N ALA A 583 22.16 -25.91 -33.69
CA ALA A 583 20.97 -25.13 -33.36
C ALA A 583 20.41 -25.47 -31.95
N ASP A 584 19.50 -24.65 -31.44
CA ASP A 584 18.82 -24.94 -30.16
C ASP A 584 17.96 -26.21 -30.22
N THR A 585 17.50 -26.63 -31.41
CA THR A 585 16.81 -27.92 -31.56
C THR A 585 17.71 -29.15 -31.37
N VAL A 586 19.03 -28.99 -31.37
CA VAL A 586 19.98 -30.10 -31.22
C VAL A 586 20.26 -30.37 -29.75
N THR A 587 19.88 -31.56 -29.26
CA THR A 587 20.09 -31.95 -27.86
C THR A 587 21.57 -31.91 -27.46
N GLY A 588 21.87 -31.13 -26.43
CA GLY A 588 23.23 -30.95 -25.90
C GLY A 588 24.08 -29.92 -26.65
N SER A 589 23.52 -29.22 -27.64
CA SER A 589 24.17 -28.03 -28.21
C SER A 589 24.24 -26.91 -27.16
N ILE A 590 25.20 -26.00 -27.33
CA ILE A 590 25.36 -24.85 -26.44
C ILE A 590 24.12 -23.94 -26.49
N LYS A 591 23.53 -23.75 -27.67
CA LYS A 591 22.33 -22.91 -27.85
C LYS A 591 21.14 -23.47 -27.07
N GLN A 592 20.92 -24.79 -27.10
CA GLN A 592 19.84 -25.42 -26.35
C GLN A 592 20.05 -25.35 -24.84
N LEU A 593 21.26 -25.66 -24.38
CA LEU A 593 21.61 -25.61 -22.96
C LEU A 593 21.53 -24.19 -22.40
N LYS A 594 21.89 -23.19 -23.22
CA LYS A 594 21.71 -21.77 -22.88
C LYS A 594 20.25 -21.43 -22.68
N LYS A 595 19.38 -21.86 -23.60
CA LYS A 595 17.94 -21.60 -23.55
C LYS A 595 17.31 -22.19 -22.29
N ASP A 596 17.57 -23.47 -21.99
CA ASP A 596 17.05 -24.11 -20.78
C ASP A 596 17.57 -23.42 -19.51
N ARG A 597 18.87 -23.07 -19.45
CA ARG A 597 19.43 -22.28 -18.35
C ARG A 597 18.71 -20.94 -18.18
N ASP A 598 18.54 -20.18 -19.25
CA ASP A 598 17.90 -18.85 -19.19
C ASP A 598 16.45 -18.96 -18.72
N GLU A 599 15.72 -19.98 -19.17
CA GLU A 599 14.38 -20.29 -18.67
C GLU A 599 14.35 -20.63 -17.17
N LYS A 600 15.36 -21.35 -16.64
CA LYS A 600 15.48 -21.59 -15.19
C LYS A 600 15.88 -20.33 -14.42
N TYR A 601 16.72 -19.47 -15.01
CA TYR A 601 17.15 -18.21 -14.40
C TYR A 601 15.96 -17.26 -14.18
N VAL A 602 15.04 -17.17 -15.14
CA VAL A 602 13.81 -16.36 -14.98
C VAL A 602 12.95 -16.87 -13.81
N LYS A 603 12.97 -18.18 -13.55
CA LYS A 603 12.23 -18.80 -12.44
C LYS A 603 12.91 -18.63 -11.08
N LEU A 604 14.15 -18.13 -11.03
CA LEU A 604 14.90 -17.98 -9.78
C LEU A 604 14.29 -16.96 -8.82
N ASN A 605 13.33 -16.10 -9.25
CA ASN A 605 12.69 -15.06 -8.43
C ASN A 605 13.64 -14.46 -7.38
N LEU A 606 14.72 -13.82 -7.87
CA LEU A 606 15.92 -13.51 -7.09
C LEU A 606 15.55 -12.84 -5.76
N SER A 607 16.15 -13.33 -4.68
CA SER A 607 16.02 -12.80 -3.34
C SER A 607 17.38 -12.96 -2.67
N TRP A 608 18.00 -11.86 -2.24
CA TRP A 608 19.36 -11.88 -1.74
C TRP A 608 19.43 -12.00 -0.22
N LYS A 609 20.43 -12.74 0.26
CA LYS A 609 20.92 -12.71 1.63
C LYS A 609 22.45 -12.78 1.64
N TRP A 610 23.03 -12.51 2.79
CA TRP A 610 24.47 -12.55 3.01
C TRP A 610 24.82 -13.69 3.96
N THR A 611 25.82 -14.52 3.60
CA THR A 611 26.25 -15.71 4.37
C THR A 611 27.76 -15.71 4.59
N GLU A 612 28.24 -16.27 5.70
CA GLU A 612 29.67 -16.51 5.93
C GLU A 612 30.20 -17.71 5.11
N THR A 613 29.31 -18.57 4.62
CA THR A 613 29.68 -19.80 3.89
C THR A 613 29.94 -19.52 2.42
N ALA A 614 31.21 -19.52 2.02
CA ALA A 614 31.61 -19.32 0.62
C ALA A 614 30.97 -20.31 -0.37
N ASN A 615 30.74 -21.56 0.05
CA ASN A 615 30.15 -22.59 -0.82
C ASN A 615 28.67 -22.36 -1.14
N ASP A 616 27.97 -21.58 -0.31
CA ASP A 616 26.57 -21.26 -0.53
C ASP A 616 26.41 -20.06 -1.47
N ALA A 617 27.49 -19.33 -1.75
CA ALA A 617 27.48 -18.12 -2.56
C ALA A 617 26.90 -18.36 -3.96
N TYR A 618 26.15 -17.39 -4.45
CA TYR A 618 25.65 -17.41 -5.82
C TYR A 618 26.81 -17.28 -6.82
N ILE A 619 26.81 -18.13 -7.84
CA ILE A 619 27.86 -18.15 -8.87
C ILE A 619 27.40 -17.33 -10.06
N PHE A 620 28.04 -16.18 -10.26
CA PHE A 620 27.92 -15.38 -11.47
C PHE A 620 28.81 -15.96 -12.56
N THR A 621 28.37 -15.94 -13.81
CA THR A 621 29.15 -16.47 -14.94
C THR A 621 29.16 -15.49 -16.09
N SER A 622 30.34 -15.20 -16.64
CA SER A 622 30.48 -14.34 -17.83
C SER A 622 29.89 -14.99 -19.09
N ASN A 623 29.15 -14.21 -19.86
CA ASN A 623 28.51 -14.65 -21.10
C ASN A 623 29.49 -14.62 -22.30
N LYS A 624 29.01 -14.94 -23.52
CA LYS A 624 29.80 -14.91 -24.78
C LYS A 624 30.54 -13.59 -25.04
N ASN A 625 30.00 -12.48 -24.53
CA ASN A 625 30.55 -11.13 -24.67
C ASN A 625 31.34 -10.71 -23.40
N GLY A 626 31.65 -11.65 -22.51
CA GLY A 626 32.34 -11.40 -21.24
C GLY A 626 31.45 -10.77 -20.17
N GLY A 627 30.19 -10.46 -20.50
CA GLY A 627 29.28 -9.72 -19.63
C GLY A 627 28.68 -10.57 -18.52
N PHE A 628 28.58 -10.01 -17.32
CA PHE A 628 27.71 -10.49 -16.25
C PHE A 628 27.25 -9.32 -15.37
N GLU A 629 26.19 -9.50 -14.61
CA GLU A 629 25.61 -8.43 -13.80
C GLU A 629 25.08 -8.93 -12.46
N VAL A 630 25.02 -8.01 -11.50
CA VAL A 630 24.28 -8.16 -10.25
C VAL A 630 23.25 -7.04 -10.18
N LYS A 631 21.99 -7.41 -9.97
CA LYS A 631 20.87 -6.48 -9.76
C LYS A 631 20.45 -6.55 -8.30
N GLY A 632 19.84 -5.48 -7.81
CA GLY A 632 19.14 -5.56 -6.55
C GLY A 632 20.01 -5.44 -5.31
N LEU A 633 21.13 -4.75 -5.39
CA LEU A 633 21.98 -4.53 -4.21
C LEU A 633 21.69 -3.18 -3.59
N ALA A 634 21.70 -3.14 -2.27
CA ALA A 634 21.68 -1.90 -1.51
C ALA A 634 22.87 -1.02 -1.92
N TRP A 635 22.62 0.29 -2.01
CA TRP A 635 23.63 1.30 -2.28
C TRP A 635 24.73 1.26 -1.20
N SER A 636 25.98 1.40 -1.66
CA SER A 636 27.18 1.30 -0.84
C SER A 636 27.32 2.45 0.15
N LYS A 637 26.92 3.67 -0.23
CA LYS A 637 27.14 4.88 0.58
C LYS A 637 25.87 5.28 1.29
N ASP A 638 25.92 5.38 2.62
CA ASP A 638 24.82 5.91 3.42
C ASP A 638 24.90 7.44 3.60
N LYS A 639 23.89 8.01 4.26
CA LYS A 639 23.75 9.44 4.54
C LYS A 639 24.91 10.03 5.35
N ASP A 640 25.60 9.19 6.13
CA ASP A 640 26.72 9.59 7.01
C ASP A 640 28.07 9.46 6.28
N GLY A 641 28.05 9.06 5.01
CA GLY A 641 29.23 8.90 4.17
C GLY A 641 29.96 7.57 4.35
N LYS A 642 29.45 6.66 5.19
CA LYS A 642 30.03 5.32 5.35
C LYS A 642 29.79 4.52 4.07
N THR A 643 30.86 3.91 3.57
CA THR A 643 30.85 3.16 2.30
C THR A 643 31.04 1.67 2.56
N THR A 644 30.09 0.86 2.10
CA THR A 644 30.20 -0.61 2.02
C THR A 644 30.70 -0.99 0.64
N ASN A 645 31.96 -1.42 0.55
CA ASN A 645 32.51 -1.93 -0.69
C ASN A 645 32.07 -3.37 -0.94
N TYR A 646 31.83 -3.68 -2.20
CA TYR A 646 31.64 -5.04 -2.68
C TYR A 646 32.88 -5.49 -3.46
N TYR A 647 33.12 -6.78 -3.47
CA TYR A 647 34.29 -7.38 -4.08
C TYR A 647 33.90 -8.57 -4.96
N LEU A 648 34.63 -8.72 -6.06
CA LEU A 648 34.55 -9.91 -6.91
C LEU A 648 35.65 -10.90 -6.55
N GLU A 649 35.25 -12.13 -6.26
CA GLU A 649 36.12 -13.29 -6.13
C GLU A 649 35.99 -14.15 -7.39
N GLU A 650 37.07 -14.36 -8.14
CA GLU A 650 37.12 -15.29 -9.27
C GLU A 650 37.34 -16.71 -8.75
N THR A 651 36.40 -17.60 -9.04
CA THR A 651 36.40 -18.99 -8.55
C THR A 651 36.82 -19.99 -9.61
N LYS A 652 36.67 -19.63 -10.89
CA LYS A 652 37.09 -20.44 -12.04
C LYS A 652 37.48 -19.55 -13.20
N ALA A 653 38.72 -19.66 -13.66
CA ALA A 653 39.22 -18.99 -14.85
C ALA A 653 38.62 -19.57 -16.14
N PRO A 654 38.54 -18.78 -17.23
CA PRO A 654 38.11 -19.27 -18.54
C PRO A 654 39.16 -20.22 -19.13
N ALA A 655 38.74 -21.11 -20.03
CA ALA A 655 39.63 -22.08 -20.66
C ALA A 655 40.82 -21.40 -21.37
N GLY A 656 42.04 -21.86 -21.08
CA GLY A 656 43.29 -21.29 -21.63
C GLY A 656 43.87 -20.11 -20.82
N TYR A 657 43.26 -19.76 -19.69
CA TYR A 657 43.73 -18.72 -18.77
C TYR A 657 44.01 -19.28 -17.38
N GLU A 658 44.85 -18.58 -16.61
CA GLU A 658 45.12 -18.94 -15.22
C GLU A 658 44.13 -18.26 -14.27
N LEU A 659 43.88 -18.90 -13.14
CA LEU A 659 43.21 -18.23 -12.03
C LEU A 659 44.15 -17.16 -11.47
N PRO A 660 43.75 -15.89 -11.43
CA PRO A 660 44.67 -14.81 -11.12
C PRO A 660 45.14 -14.86 -9.66
N SER A 661 46.34 -14.37 -9.37
CA SER A 661 46.89 -14.38 -8.00
C SER A 661 46.07 -13.54 -7.02
N ASN A 662 45.38 -12.51 -7.51
CA ASN A 662 44.42 -11.71 -6.76
C ASN A 662 42.97 -12.24 -6.86
N LYS A 663 42.78 -13.54 -7.10
CA LYS A 663 41.46 -14.19 -7.26
C LYS A 663 40.44 -13.80 -6.20
N ASP A 664 40.85 -13.58 -4.96
CA ASP A 664 39.94 -13.26 -3.85
C ASP A 664 39.36 -11.83 -3.93
N LYS A 665 39.95 -10.97 -4.75
CA LYS A 665 39.57 -9.57 -4.97
C LYS A 665 40.04 -9.09 -6.35
N VAL A 666 39.47 -9.68 -7.41
CA VAL A 666 39.80 -9.30 -8.80
C VAL A 666 39.23 -7.93 -9.19
N ALA A 667 38.19 -7.48 -8.48
CA ALA A 667 37.66 -6.14 -8.58
C ALA A 667 37.06 -5.69 -7.23
N THR A 668 37.09 -4.38 -7.00
CA THR A 668 36.29 -3.70 -5.98
C THR A 668 35.27 -2.83 -6.68
N PHE A 669 34.05 -2.79 -6.18
CA PHE A 669 32.99 -1.97 -6.75
C PHE A 669 32.06 -1.39 -5.69
N VAL A 670 31.48 -0.25 -6.03
CA VAL A 670 30.44 0.42 -5.25
C VAL A 670 29.14 0.40 -6.03
N VAL A 671 28.04 0.26 -5.30
CA VAL A 671 26.68 0.36 -5.81
C VAL A 671 26.12 1.71 -5.40
N GLY A 672 25.47 2.39 -6.32
CA GLY A 672 24.88 3.71 -6.12
C GLY A 672 24.29 4.23 -7.42
N LYS A 673 23.86 5.50 -7.41
CA LYS A 673 23.32 6.14 -8.59
C LYS A 673 24.23 5.96 -9.81
N ASP A 674 23.65 5.52 -10.93
CA ASP A 674 24.28 5.29 -12.23
C ASP A 674 25.34 4.19 -12.25
N SER A 675 25.54 3.47 -11.13
CA SER A 675 26.54 2.40 -11.06
C SER A 675 26.20 1.20 -11.95
N TYR A 676 24.91 0.93 -12.15
CA TYR A 676 24.39 -0.19 -12.93
C TYR A 676 24.46 0.06 -14.44
N ASN A 677 24.03 1.23 -14.90
CA ASN A 677 24.14 1.63 -16.32
C ASN A 677 25.58 1.99 -16.72
N GLY A 678 26.44 2.23 -15.73
CA GLY A 678 27.83 2.63 -15.93
C GLY A 678 27.97 4.15 -16.09
N PRO A 679 29.19 4.70 -16.00
CA PRO A 679 29.42 6.13 -16.12
C PRO A 679 28.95 6.65 -17.49
N ALA A 680 28.13 7.70 -17.49
CA ALA A 680 27.63 8.36 -18.70
C ALA A 680 28.75 8.92 -19.61
N ASN A 681 29.94 9.15 -19.05
CA ASN A 681 31.02 9.91 -19.69
C ASN A 681 31.99 9.09 -20.54
N GLY A 682 31.63 7.86 -20.95
CA GLY A 682 32.43 7.16 -21.94
C GLY A 682 33.81 6.68 -21.45
N ASP A 683 34.05 6.54 -20.14
CA ASP A 683 35.27 5.92 -19.60
C ASP A 683 35.42 4.48 -20.14
N THR A 684 36.34 4.31 -21.10
CA THR A 684 36.71 3.03 -21.71
C THR A 684 37.88 2.36 -20.99
N THR A 685 38.50 3.05 -20.03
CA THR A 685 39.71 2.55 -19.35
C THR A 685 39.34 1.58 -18.23
N THR A 686 38.30 1.91 -17.47
CA THR A 686 37.80 1.10 -16.36
C THR A 686 36.48 0.39 -16.64
N HIS A 687 35.76 0.79 -17.70
CA HIS A 687 34.48 0.19 -18.11
C HIS A 687 34.48 -0.12 -19.61
N LEU A 688 33.75 -1.17 -20.00
CA LEU A 688 33.57 -1.59 -21.39
C LEU A 688 32.07 -1.67 -21.70
N ASP A 689 31.72 -1.60 -22.98
CA ASP A 689 30.32 -1.72 -23.40
C ASP A 689 29.75 -3.07 -22.97
N TYR A 690 28.65 -3.03 -22.22
CA TYR A 690 27.94 -4.23 -21.81
C TYR A 690 27.01 -4.65 -22.94
N LYS A 691 27.33 -5.76 -23.60
CA LYS A 691 26.58 -6.25 -24.77
C LYS A 691 25.65 -7.39 -24.38
N LEU A 692 24.38 -7.23 -24.69
CA LEU A 692 23.39 -8.29 -24.58
C LEU A 692 23.75 -9.47 -25.49
N VAL A 693 23.31 -10.66 -25.09
CA VAL A 693 23.50 -11.89 -25.88
C VAL A 693 22.34 -12.04 -26.84
N ASP A 694 22.20 -11.08 -27.76
CA ASP A 694 21.22 -11.10 -28.85
C ASP A 694 21.93 -11.19 -30.21
N GLU A 695 21.16 -11.11 -31.29
CA GLU A 695 21.64 -11.15 -32.68
C GLU A 695 22.46 -9.91 -33.08
N ASN A 696 22.17 -8.76 -32.47
CA ASN A 696 22.78 -7.46 -32.80
C ASN A 696 23.92 -7.06 -31.85
N ASN A 697 24.17 -7.85 -30.81
CA ASN A 697 24.98 -7.49 -29.65
C ASN A 697 24.64 -6.10 -29.10
N THR A 698 23.35 -5.85 -28.86
CA THR A 698 22.83 -4.55 -28.41
C THR A 698 23.59 -4.09 -27.15
N VAL A 699 24.09 -2.86 -27.18
CA VAL A 699 24.77 -2.25 -26.04
C VAL A 699 23.73 -1.76 -25.03
N GLN A 700 23.85 -2.21 -23.78
CA GLN A 700 22.96 -1.82 -22.69
C GLN A 700 23.80 -1.26 -21.53
N GLY A 701 24.31 -0.04 -21.72
CA GLY A 701 25.20 0.62 -20.76
C GLY A 701 26.62 0.05 -20.79
N ARG A 702 27.36 0.26 -19.69
CA ARG A 702 28.77 -0.14 -19.56
C ARG A 702 29.03 -0.92 -18.28
N GLY A 703 29.80 -2.01 -18.40
CA GLY A 703 30.22 -2.82 -17.27
C GLY A 703 31.66 -2.55 -16.87
N GLN A 704 31.97 -2.66 -15.58
CA GLN A 704 33.33 -2.55 -15.07
C GLN A 704 34.23 -3.63 -15.67
N ARG A 705 35.39 -3.24 -16.18
CA ARG A 705 36.38 -4.12 -16.79
C ARG A 705 36.99 -5.04 -15.73
N VAL A 706 37.01 -6.34 -16.01
CA VAL A 706 37.69 -7.36 -15.20
C VAL A 706 38.64 -8.12 -16.12
N GLN A 707 39.93 -8.12 -15.82
CA GLN A 707 40.96 -8.67 -16.72
C GLN A 707 41.40 -10.08 -16.31
N ASN A 708 41.83 -10.91 -17.26
CA ASN A 708 42.56 -12.15 -16.97
C ASN A 708 43.86 -12.29 -17.75
N ILE A 709 44.85 -12.94 -17.16
CA ILE A 709 46.15 -13.21 -17.81
C ILE A 709 46.10 -14.57 -18.50
N LYS A 710 46.44 -14.60 -19.78
CA LYS A 710 46.49 -15.82 -20.59
C LYS A 710 47.69 -16.67 -20.16
N VAL A 711 47.51 -18.00 -20.08
CA VAL A 711 48.60 -18.94 -19.84
C VAL A 711 49.59 -18.81 -21.01
N SER A 712 50.76 -18.22 -20.77
CA SER A 712 51.86 -18.28 -21.73
C SER A 712 52.88 -19.26 -21.20
N ILE A 713 52.80 -20.51 -21.66
CA ILE A 713 53.94 -21.42 -21.52
C ILE A 713 55.07 -20.80 -22.37
N PRO A 714 56.23 -20.44 -21.80
CA PRO A 714 57.36 -20.03 -22.62
C PRO A 714 57.64 -21.17 -23.61
N LYS A 715 57.89 -20.84 -24.88
CA LYS A 715 58.26 -21.82 -25.90
C LYS A 715 59.65 -22.38 -25.57
N THR A 716 59.74 -23.27 -24.59
CA THR A 716 60.94 -24.04 -24.26
C THR A 716 60.52 -25.46 -23.88
N GLY A 717 60.65 -26.39 -24.84
CA GLY A 717 60.70 -27.84 -24.61
C GLY A 717 59.36 -28.56 -24.50
N GLY A 718 59.03 -29.38 -25.51
CA GLY A 718 57.76 -30.09 -25.64
C GLY A 718 57.56 -31.34 -24.77
N ILE A 719 56.34 -31.89 -24.88
CA ILE A 719 55.89 -33.26 -24.55
C ILE A 719 55.38 -33.51 -23.12
N GLY A 720 55.80 -32.79 -22.07
CA GLY A 720 55.41 -33.10 -20.68
C GLY A 720 53.90 -33.00 -20.35
N SER A 721 53.23 -31.91 -20.72
CA SER A 721 51.86 -31.62 -20.24
C SER A 721 50.73 -32.18 -21.11
N LEU A 722 51.01 -32.47 -22.38
CA LEU A 722 50.02 -33.03 -23.32
C LEU A 722 49.67 -34.49 -22.95
N ILE A 723 50.63 -35.22 -22.36
CA ILE A 723 50.45 -36.61 -21.93
C ILE A 723 49.42 -36.70 -20.79
N PHE A 724 49.42 -35.77 -19.83
CA PHE A 724 48.49 -35.80 -18.69
C PHE A 724 47.04 -35.47 -19.07
N ILE A 725 46.84 -34.56 -20.03
CA ILE A 725 45.49 -34.19 -20.51
C ILE A 725 44.92 -35.29 -21.42
N VAL A 726 45.74 -35.85 -22.31
CA VAL A 726 45.31 -36.96 -23.19
C VAL A 726 45.07 -38.24 -22.40
N ALA A 727 45.90 -38.54 -21.40
CA ALA A 727 45.68 -39.69 -20.51
C ALA A 727 44.40 -39.53 -19.67
N GLY A 728 44.11 -38.33 -19.15
CA GLY A 728 42.90 -38.07 -18.37
C GLY A 728 41.61 -38.25 -19.19
N VAL A 729 41.60 -37.79 -20.45
CA VAL A 729 40.45 -37.98 -21.35
C VAL A 729 40.30 -39.45 -21.73
N ALA A 730 41.39 -40.15 -22.08
CA ALA A 730 41.35 -41.57 -22.45
C ALA A 730 40.87 -42.48 -21.31
N ILE A 731 41.27 -42.19 -20.05
CA ILE A 731 40.81 -42.94 -18.87
C ILE A 731 39.30 -42.74 -18.65
N MET A 732 38.77 -41.53 -18.86
CA MET A 732 37.33 -41.27 -18.73
C MET A 732 36.51 -41.94 -19.85
N THR A 733 37.03 -41.98 -21.08
CA THR A 733 36.37 -42.71 -22.18
C THR A 733 36.37 -44.22 -21.91
N PHE A 734 37.45 -44.77 -21.37
CA PHE A 734 37.56 -46.18 -21.01
C PHE A 734 36.63 -46.56 -19.84
N ALA A 735 36.51 -45.70 -18.83
CA ALA A 735 35.59 -45.89 -17.71
C ALA A 735 34.11 -45.85 -18.15
N PHE A 736 33.74 -44.95 -19.07
CA PHE A 736 32.38 -44.87 -19.62
C PHE A 736 32.00 -46.09 -20.47
N VAL A 737 32.93 -46.61 -21.27
CA VAL A 737 32.72 -47.82 -22.08
C VAL A 737 32.65 -49.08 -21.20
N ALA A 738 33.45 -49.15 -20.13
CA ALA A 738 33.39 -50.25 -19.16
C ALA A 738 32.07 -50.26 -18.38
N TYR A 739 31.58 -49.08 -17.95
CA TYR A 739 30.29 -48.92 -17.27
C TYR A 739 29.10 -49.35 -18.17
N LYS A 740 29.11 -48.98 -19.45
CA LYS A 740 28.10 -49.42 -20.43
C LYS A 740 28.16 -50.93 -20.72
N ARG A 741 29.34 -51.55 -20.62
CA ARG A 741 29.51 -53.01 -20.79
C ARG A 741 29.08 -53.81 -19.55
N SER A 742 29.13 -53.24 -18.34
CA SER A 742 28.58 -53.89 -17.14
C SER A 742 27.06 -53.83 -17.12
N GLU A 743 26.42 -52.73 -17.53
CA GLU A 743 24.95 -52.66 -17.65
C GLU A 743 24.38 -53.64 -18.69
N ALA A 744 25.12 -53.92 -19.77
CA ALA A 744 24.72 -54.90 -20.78
C ALA A 744 24.97 -56.38 -20.39
N ARG A 745 25.61 -56.64 -19.24
CA ARG A 745 25.85 -57.99 -18.71
C ARG A 745 24.95 -58.36 -17.53
N GLU A 746 24.20 -57.41 -16.99
CA GLU A 746 23.20 -57.61 -15.93
C GLU A 746 21.75 -57.43 -16.42
N ALA A 747 21.52 -57.47 -17.75
CA ALA A 747 20.20 -57.54 -18.38
C ALA A 747 19.95 -58.90 -19.01
#